data_AF-A0A8S9BJB8-F1
#
_entry.id   AF-A0A8S9BJB8-F1
#
_cell.length_a   1.000
_cell.length_b   1.000
_cell.length_c   1.000
_cell.angle_alpha   90.00
_cell.angle_beta   90.00
_cell.angle_gamma   90.00
#
_symmetry.space_group_name_H-M   'P 1'
#
loop_
_entity.id
_entity.type
_entity.pdbx_description
1 polymer ?
#
loop_
_entity_poly.entity_id
_entity_poly.type
_entity_poly.pdbx_seq_one_letter_code
_entity_poly.pdbx_strand_id
1 'polypeptide(L)'
;MQSISTILSLGAIFLSLLTSSGNTAAVNRPSILPRSNGVAAHNAFVDTGPLPILEIGFKHIIGQIGSNATATGNVSLPANIRELFETSKSKPLQERDAPAQCGPGQPCVDGSCCNSEGKCGYTSYNCGSSSTVKCLSNCNAKAMCGVDSLNAAQDCPLNLCCSYFGYCGATNLYCVNSATAQSANLCQQGYGSCQVAPQPSCDASAGTASRGRKVGYYQSSNLQRQCNRVGPQDIDTTGLSHMIFAFASIDPNSFQIVPLQTSDPALYAQFTARRTETLRTWIGVGGYSFSDPGPTHSTWSNMVSSSGNRATFINSLLNFMTQYGFQGIDLDWEFPGVASRGGQPSDTANFVSLVQEMRVAFGSRYGISIALPPDFASLENFNPSAMAPSIDFFNFMSYDLHGPWEAPILGANVRSQSSVIDISSDLLPLWFDNVPPSKLNFGIAYYGRGYTLQNPGCANVGCPYTGPSAQGTCTDSAGVLSLREIEVTIQQKGLVPKLLSDEMIKQISWGNQWIGYDDADTINLKANWADQHCFGGMVFWSLDLTGVGTGDSPIVPTPDNTCSSTRSCVSSSFGPCCSAHGFCGSDAAHCSVNNGCQVTLGTCNTGKHVLAVGMEIVVQPMGGVAVGINIVELDVRDCLEFVVEKISNKGLEG
;
A
#
# COMPACT_ATOMS: atom_id res chain seq x y z
N MET A 1 -41.24 -15.64 50.28
CA MET A 1 -41.39 -15.16 51.67
C MET A 1 -40.90 -13.71 51.72
N GLN A 2 -41.24 -12.97 52.78
CA GLN A 2 -40.71 -11.67 53.29
C GLN A 2 -39.45 -11.05 52.62
N SER A 3 -39.26 -9.73 52.50
CA SER A 3 -40.08 -8.55 52.85
C SER A 3 -39.44 -7.23 52.35
N ILE A 4 -40.28 -6.20 52.06
CA ILE A 4 -40.28 -4.80 52.61
C ILE A 4 -38.90 -4.22 53.03
N SER A 5 -38.42 -3.05 52.57
CA SER A 5 -39.08 -1.74 52.81
C SER A 5 -38.71 -0.54 51.91
N THR A 6 -39.68 0.38 51.84
CA THR A 6 -39.71 1.78 51.35
C THR A 6 -38.97 2.79 52.26
N ILE A 7 -38.67 4.02 51.76
CA ILE A 7 -38.76 5.40 52.39
C ILE A 7 -37.94 6.42 51.53
N LEU A 8 -38.53 7.42 50.84
CA LEU A 8 -39.02 8.77 51.24
C LEU A 8 -37.91 9.83 51.59
N SER A 9 -38.02 11.16 51.42
CA SER A 9 -38.81 12.06 50.52
C SER A 9 -38.57 13.58 50.85
N LEU A 10 -38.69 14.50 49.87
CA LEU A 10 -38.93 15.98 50.03
C LEU A 10 -37.82 16.81 50.74
N GLY A 11 -37.69 18.16 50.62
CA GLY A 11 -38.27 19.17 49.71
C GLY A 11 -38.10 20.63 50.22
N ALA A 12 -38.20 21.65 49.32
CA ALA A 12 -38.39 23.10 49.62
C ALA A 12 -37.18 23.91 50.23
N ILE A 13 -37.06 25.27 50.27
CA ILE A 13 -37.78 26.43 49.69
C ILE A 13 -36.92 27.75 49.74
N PHE A 14 -37.08 28.70 48.78
CA PHE A 14 -36.80 30.18 48.84
C PHE A 14 -35.34 30.71 49.05
N LEU A 15 -34.92 31.96 48.73
CA LEU A 15 -35.41 33.10 47.88
C LEU A 15 -34.30 34.18 47.73
N SER A 16 -34.35 35.03 46.67
CA SER A 16 -33.75 36.39 46.54
C SER A 16 -32.21 36.53 46.53
N LEU A 17 -31.54 37.50 45.86
CA LEU A 17 -31.82 38.52 44.82
C LEU A 17 -30.40 38.96 44.25
N LEU A 18 -30.12 39.91 43.34
CA LEU A 18 -30.85 41.00 42.67
C LEU A 18 -30.25 41.24 41.24
N THR A 19 -30.18 42.50 40.78
CA THR A 19 -29.53 43.08 39.58
C THR A 19 -27.99 42.99 39.56
N SER A 20 -27.26 43.01 38.44
CA SER A 20 -27.56 42.97 36.97
C SER A 20 -26.20 42.90 36.21
N SER A 21 -25.99 43.05 34.89
CA SER A 21 -26.81 43.47 33.72
C SER A 21 -26.19 42.93 32.40
N GLY A 22 -26.83 43.19 31.25
CA GLY A 22 -26.23 43.04 29.92
C GLY A 22 -26.89 41.98 29.02
N ASN A 23 -27.49 42.42 27.90
CA ASN A 23 -27.96 41.54 26.81
C ASN A 23 -26.74 41.01 26.01
N THR A 24 -26.79 39.94 25.21
CA THR A 24 -27.91 39.38 24.42
C THR A 24 -27.94 37.84 24.32
N ALA A 25 -29.14 37.28 24.45
CA ALA A 25 -29.68 36.09 23.79
C ALA A 25 -28.73 34.96 23.31
N ALA A 26 -28.70 33.86 24.08
CA ALA A 26 -28.56 32.50 23.56
C ALA A 26 -29.70 31.63 24.12
N VAL A 27 -30.44 30.91 23.27
CA VAL A 27 -31.63 30.15 23.67
C VAL A 27 -31.26 28.74 24.14
N ASN A 28 -31.94 28.24 25.19
CA ASN A 28 -31.61 27.00 25.89
C ASN A 28 -32.54 25.81 25.51
N ARG A 29 -31.93 24.66 25.17
CA ARG A 29 -32.32 23.28 25.61
C ARG A 29 -33.72 22.75 25.14
N PRO A 30 -34.12 21.50 25.46
CA PRO A 30 -33.38 20.36 26.03
C PRO A 30 -33.41 19.05 25.17
N SER A 31 -32.68 18.06 25.68
CA SER A 31 -32.53 16.64 25.27
C SER A 31 -33.81 15.80 25.12
N ILE A 32 -33.72 14.72 24.30
CA ILE A 32 -34.29 13.37 24.53
C ILE A 32 -33.45 12.32 23.74
N LEU A 33 -33.38 11.08 24.22
CA LEU A 33 -32.65 9.94 23.62
C LEU A 33 -33.49 9.22 22.54
N PRO A 34 -32.85 8.45 21.63
CA PRO A 34 -32.81 7.00 21.85
C PRO A 34 -31.44 6.34 21.57
N ARG A 35 -31.29 5.08 21.99
CA ARG A 35 -30.21 4.18 21.52
C ARG A 35 -30.51 3.70 20.10
N SER A 36 -29.49 3.60 19.27
CA SER A 36 -29.51 2.80 18.03
C SER A 36 -28.13 2.18 17.78
N ASN A 37 -28.07 0.85 17.68
CA ASN A 37 -26.90 0.19 17.10
C ASN A 37 -26.91 0.49 15.59
N GLY A 38 -25.79 0.95 15.04
CA GLY A 38 -25.67 1.27 13.62
C GLY A 38 -24.23 1.13 13.17
N VAL A 39 -24.02 0.46 12.04
CA VAL A 39 -22.71 0.26 11.41
C VAL A 39 -22.12 1.63 11.03
N ALA A 40 -20.86 1.87 11.39
CA ALA A 40 -20.15 3.07 10.99
C ALA A 40 -19.75 2.99 9.51
N ALA A 41 -20.55 3.59 8.63
CA ALA A 41 -20.08 3.94 7.30
C ALA A 41 -18.97 4.99 7.44
N HIS A 42 -17.73 4.63 7.11
CA HIS A 42 -16.61 5.56 7.15
C HIS A 42 -16.74 6.58 6.01
N ASN A 43 -17.22 7.78 6.33
CA ASN A 43 -17.23 8.90 5.40
C ASN A 43 -15.79 9.26 5.01
N ALA A 44 -15.50 9.30 3.72
CA ALA A 44 -14.28 9.87 3.21
C ALA A 44 -14.20 11.36 3.59
N PHE A 45 -13.28 11.70 4.49
CA PHE A 45 -12.89 13.08 4.74
C PHE A 45 -11.66 13.41 3.89
N VAL A 46 -11.64 14.62 3.34
CA VAL A 46 -10.56 15.12 2.49
C VAL A 46 -9.32 15.34 3.37
N ASP A 47 -8.30 14.51 3.18
CA ASP A 47 -6.97 14.73 3.75
C ASP A 47 -6.00 15.23 2.67
N THR A 48 -5.13 16.16 3.04
CA THR A 48 -4.10 16.73 2.16
C THR A 48 -2.84 15.90 2.28
N GLY A 49 -2.72 14.88 1.45
CA GLY A 49 -1.54 14.01 1.39
C GLY A 49 -0.22 14.77 1.17
N PRO A 50 0.92 14.20 1.61
CA PRO A 50 2.23 14.81 1.45
C PRO A 50 2.57 15.03 -0.04
N LEU A 51 3.40 16.03 -0.33
CA LEU A 51 3.73 16.44 -1.69
C LEU A 51 4.69 15.44 -2.36
N PRO A 52 4.33 14.73 -3.45
CA PRO A 52 5.29 13.99 -4.26
C PRO A 52 6.08 14.97 -5.15
N ILE A 53 7.15 15.54 -4.60
CA ILE A 53 8.12 16.36 -5.34
C ILE A 53 9.50 15.73 -5.21
N LEU A 54 9.81 14.76 -6.07
CA LEU A 54 11.21 14.38 -6.36
C LEU A 54 11.46 13.76 -7.75
N GLU A 55 10.76 14.27 -8.77
CA GLU A 55 11.42 14.66 -10.03
C GLU A 55 10.54 15.49 -10.98
N ILE A 56 9.26 15.15 -11.14
CA ILE A 56 8.39 15.76 -12.17
C ILE A 56 8.13 17.25 -11.89
N GLY A 57 7.77 17.62 -10.66
CA GLY A 57 7.67 19.03 -10.24
C GLY A 57 9.02 19.77 -10.32
N PHE A 58 10.13 19.06 -10.09
CA PHE A 58 11.47 19.64 -10.11
C PHE A 58 11.92 20.02 -11.53
N LYS A 59 11.46 19.32 -12.57
CA LYS A 59 11.64 19.74 -13.98
C LYS A 59 11.00 21.11 -14.26
N HIS A 60 9.87 21.44 -13.64
CA HIS A 60 9.25 22.77 -13.77
C HIS A 60 10.03 23.85 -13.01
N ILE A 61 10.51 23.54 -11.80
CA ILE A 61 11.35 24.44 -10.99
C ILE A 61 12.70 24.71 -11.68
N ILE A 62 13.37 23.68 -12.21
CA ILE A 62 14.62 23.81 -12.96
C ILE A 62 14.42 24.50 -14.32
N GLY A 63 13.24 24.36 -14.94
CA GLY A 63 12.85 25.20 -16.09
C GLY A 63 12.88 26.70 -15.77
N GLN A 64 12.81 27.09 -14.49
CA GLN A 64 13.00 28.46 -14.04
C GLN A 64 14.40 28.71 -13.43
N ILE A 65 15.05 27.74 -12.78
CA ILE A 65 16.40 27.93 -12.19
C ILE A 65 17.50 27.87 -13.26
N GLY A 66 17.52 26.85 -14.12
CA GLY A 66 18.56 26.67 -15.15
C GLY A 66 18.61 27.81 -16.17
N SER A 67 17.45 28.39 -16.50
CA SER A 67 17.31 29.59 -17.33
C SER A 67 17.76 30.89 -16.66
N ASN A 68 18.00 30.89 -15.34
CA ASN A 68 18.50 32.04 -14.58
C ASN A 68 19.96 31.88 -14.12
N ALA A 69 20.43 30.66 -13.88
CA ALA A 69 21.78 30.39 -13.39
C ALA A 69 22.88 30.56 -14.47
N THR A 70 22.50 30.54 -15.75
CA THR A 70 23.42 30.56 -16.91
C THR A 70 23.82 31.98 -17.36
N ALA A 71 24.08 32.88 -16.41
CA ALA A 71 24.41 34.29 -16.66
C ALA A 71 25.79 34.55 -17.34
N THR A 72 26.53 33.51 -17.71
CA THR A 72 27.70 33.58 -18.60
C THR A 72 27.78 32.31 -19.48
N GLY A 73 27.51 32.41 -20.81
CA GLY A 73 27.44 31.17 -21.61
C GLY A 73 27.18 31.22 -23.11
N ASN A 74 27.60 32.26 -23.85
CA ASN A 74 27.42 32.29 -25.31
C ASN A 74 28.46 31.42 -26.07
N VAL A 75 28.45 30.09 -25.85
CA VAL A 75 29.37 29.13 -26.49
C VAL A 75 28.65 27.81 -26.86
N SER A 76 28.33 27.68 -28.15
CA SER A 76 28.06 26.44 -28.92
C SER A 76 27.55 25.17 -28.20
N LEU A 77 26.24 24.91 -28.32
CA LEU A 77 25.70 23.54 -28.31
C LEU A 77 26.01 22.79 -29.63
N PRO A 78 26.20 21.46 -29.62
CA PRO A 78 26.24 20.64 -30.83
C PRO A 78 24.93 20.72 -31.65
N ALA A 79 25.05 20.68 -32.98
CA ALA A 79 23.94 20.98 -33.89
C ALA A 79 22.71 20.05 -33.73
N ASN A 80 22.91 18.79 -33.35
CA ASN A 80 21.84 17.81 -33.16
C ASN A 80 20.95 18.05 -31.94
N ILE A 81 21.38 18.87 -30.97
CA ILE A 81 20.52 19.31 -29.85
C ILE A 81 19.65 20.51 -30.28
N ARG A 82 20.08 21.24 -31.31
CA ARG A 82 19.45 22.50 -31.75
C ARG A 82 18.12 22.27 -32.46
N GLU A 83 18.02 21.23 -33.30
CA GLU A 83 16.77 20.88 -34.01
C GLU A 83 15.60 20.53 -33.08
N LEU A 84 15.87 19.99 -31.88
CA LEU A 84 14.84 19.67 -30.88
C LEU A 84 14.14 20.92 -30.31
N PHE A 85 14.73 22.11 -30.46
CA PHE A 85 14.16 23.37 -29.95
C PHE A 85 13.80 24.39 -31.05
N GLU A 86 14.29 24.25 -32.28
CA GLU A 86 14.08 25.27 -33.35
C GLU A 86 12.73 25.15 -34.12
N THR A 87 11.85 24.20 -33.76
CA THR A 87 10.55 24.04 -34.43
C THR A 87 9.47 25.05 -33.97
N SER A 88 9.63 25.74 -32.84
CA SER A 88 8.71 26.78 -32.34
C SER A 88 9.17 28.20 -32.70
N LYS A 89 8.80 28.68 -33.89
CA LYS A 89 9.19 30.01 -34.40
C LYS A 89 8.47 31.19 -33.71
N SER A 90 9.01 31.71 -32.60
CA SER A 90 8.53 32.99 -32.04
C SER A 90 9.55 33.82 -31.23
N LYS A 91 10.42 34.55 -31.94
CA LYS A 91 11.20 35.75 -31.52
C LYS A 91 12.21 35.59 -30.36
N PRO A 92 13.33 36.35 -30.37
CA PRO A 92 14.26 36.40 -29.23
C PRO A 92 13.64 37.17 -28.07
N LEU A 93 13.67 36.59 -26.87
CA LEU A 93 13.40 37.30 -25.62
C LEU A 93 14.66 38.02 -25.13
N GLN A 94 14.48 39.17 -24.49
CA GLN A 94 15.56 39.97 -23.92
C GLN A 94 15.93 39.47 -22.52
N GLU A 95 17.13 39.81 -22.05
CA GLU A 95 17.59 39.56 -20.68
C GLU A 95 16.78 40.39 -19.65
N ARG A 96 15.62 39.88 -19.21
CA ARG A 96 14.96 40.23 -17.93
C ARG A 96 13.71 39.39 -17.66
N ASP A 97 13.27 39.44 -16.41
CA ASP A 97 11.94 39.05 -15.94
C ASP A 97 11.52 37.58 -16.14
N ALA A 98 12.40 36.64 -15.74
CA ALA A 98 11.91 35.39 -15.19
C ALA A 98 11.19 35.68 -13.84
N PRO A 99 10.01 35.10 -13.57
CA PRO A 99 9.21 35.44 -12.39
C PRO A 99 9.94 35.20 -11.08
N ALA A 100 9.57 35.97 -10.05
CA ALA A 100 10.02 35.74 -8.69
C ALA A 100 9.38 34.45 -8.15
N GLN A 101 10.21 33.57 -7.59
CA GLN A 101 9.81 32.28 -7.01
C GLN A 101 9.27 32.43 -5.58
N CYS A 102 9.57 33.57 -4.96
CA CYS A 102 9.27 33.88 -3.56
C CYS A 102 9.33 35.40 -3.33
N GLY A 103 8.97 35.87 -2.14
CA GLY A 103 9.07 37.28 -1.77
C GLY A 103 8.63 37.57 -0.33
N PRO A 104 8.48 38.85 0.06
CA PRO A 104 8.02 39.24 1.39
C PRO A 104 6.65 38.62 1.73
N GLY A 105 6.61 37.72 2.73
CA GLY A 105 5.40 36.99 3.10
C GLY A 105 5.00 35.85 2.16
N GLN A 106 5.87 35.48 1.20
CA GLN A 106 5.68 34.37 0.26
C GLN A 106 6.97 33.52 0.24
N PRO A 107 7.11 32.54 1.16
CA PRO A 107 8.31 31.70 1.23
C PRO A 107 8.42 30.75 0.02
N CYS A 108 9.60 30.17 -0.18
CA CYS A 108 9.82 29.14 -1.18
C CYS A 108 9.01 27.87 -0.90
N VAL A 109 8.40 27.30 -1.95
CA VAL A 109 7.51 26.13 -1.85
C VAL A 109 8.25 24.86 -1.37
N ASP A 110 9.54 24.75 -1.68
CA ASP A 110 10.44 23.69 -1.21
C ASP A 110 11.01 23.94 0.20
N GLY A 111 10.55 24.98 0.90
CA GLY A 111 11.05 25.36 2.23
C GLY A 111 12.45 26.00 2.22
N SER A 112 13.09 26.16 1.06
CA SER A 112 14.43 26.75 0.94
C SER A 112 14.47 28.25 1.25
N CYS A 113 15.68 28.84 1.25
CA CYS A 113 15.88 30.25 1.56
C CYS A 113 15.39 31.13 0.41
N CYS A 114 14.47 32.04 0.70
CA CYS A 114 14.08 33.08 -0.24
C CYS A 114 15.04 34.27 -0.13
N ASN A 115 15.61 34.74 -1.24
CA ASN A 115 16.43 35.95 -1.26
C ASN A 115 15.69 37.20 -1.78
N SER A 116 16.33 38.38 -1.63
CA SER A 116 15.78 39.68 -2.02
C SER A 116 15.64 39.89 -3.53
N GLU A 117 16.12 38.96 -4.36
CA GLU A 117 15.94 38.91 -5.81
C GLU A 117 14.83 37.92 -6.21
N GLY A 118 14.10 37.37 -5.23
CA GLY A 118 13.00 36.42 -5.43
C GLY A 118 13.46 35.04 -5.89
N LYS A 119 14.66 34.60 -5.49
CA LYS A 119 15.24 33.29 -5.86
C LYS A 119 15.32 32.34 -4.65
N CYS A 120 14.97 31.08 -4.90
CA CYS A 120 14.97 29.98 -3.95
C CYS A 120 16.26 29.12 -4.04
N GLY A 121 16.57 28.38 -2.97
CA GLY A 121 17.75 27.51 -2.86
C GLY A 121 18.38 27.53 -1.47
N TYR A 122 19.38 26.66 -1.24
CA TYR A 122 20.07 26.51 0.05
C TYR A 122 21.46 27.14 0.11
N THR A 123 21.96 27.67 -1.00
CA THR A 123 23.34 28.17 -1.08
C THR A 123 23.54 29.45 -0.29
N SER A 124 24.79 29.82 -0.04
CA SER A 124 25.16 31.13 0.53
C SER A 124 24.62 32.36 -0.23
N TYR A 125 24.29 32.26 -1.53
CA TYR A 125 23.62 33.31 -2.31
C TYR A 125 22.11 33.43 -1.98
N ASN A 126 21.48 32.35 -1.51
CA ASN A 126 20.07 32.32 -1.11
C ASN A 126 19.88 32.64 0.38
N CYS A 127 20.61 31.93 1.24
CA CYS A 127 20.47 32.01 2.70
C CYS A 127 21.30 33.14 3.34
N GLY A 128 22.32 33.65 2.65
CA GLY A 128 23.27 34.60 3.20
C GLY A 128 22.75 36.04 3.32
N SER A 129 23.68 36.93 3.66
CA SER A 129 23.49 38.38 3.66
C SER A 129 24.73 39.06 3.14
N SER A 130 24.69 39.48 1.88
CA SER A 130 25.71 40.32 1.25
C SER A 130 25.27 41.79 1.26
N SER A 131 26.08 42.67 0.66
CA SER A 131 25.71 44.06 0.41
C SER A 131 24.63 44.23 -0.68
N THR A 132 24.45 43.24 -1.55
CA THR A 132 23.51 43.28 -2.68
C THR A 132 22.28 42.39 -2.49
N VAL A 133 22.44 41.24 -1.83
CA VAL A 133 21.41 40.20 -1.69
C VAL A 133 21.25 39.84 -0.22
N LYS A 134 19.99 39.81 0.24
CA LYS A 134 19.63 39.43 1.62
C LYS A 134 18.58 38.33 1.59
N CYS A 135 18.72 37.33 2.43
CA CYS A 135 17.63 36.41 2.69
C CYS A 135 16.41 37.14 3.33
N LEU A 136 15.21 36.78 2.88
CA LEU A 136 13.91 37.29 3.32
C LEU A 136 13.13 36.30 4.21
N SER A 137 13.25 35.00 3.94
CA SER A 137 12.57 33.93 4.70
C SER A 137 13.38 32.64 4.68
N ASN A 138 13.19 31.81 5.72
CA ASN A 138 13.81 30.50 5.87
C ASN A 138 15.35 30.51 5.91
N CYS A 139 15.98 31.62 6.31
CA CYS A 139 17.43 31.86 6.18
C CYS A 139 18.36 30.89 6.94
N ASN A 140 17.81 30.04 7.79
CA ASN A 140 18.54 29.00 8.51
C ASN A 140 18.31 27.59 7.91
N ALA A 141 17.57 27.49 6.80
CA ALA A 141 17.34 26.23 6.09
C ALA A 141 18.66 25.59 5.66
N LYS A 142 18.61 24.28 5.44
CA LYS A 142 19.76 23.46 5.08
C LYS A 142 19.44 22.62 3.86
N ALA A 143 20.44 22.44 3.02
CA ALA A 143 20.38 21.52 1.91
C ALA A 143 20.10 20.09 2.40
N MET A 144 19.51 19.26 1.54
CA MET A 144 19.33 17.83 1.78
C MET A 144 20.69 17.14 1.94
N CYS A 145 21.67 17.57 1.13
CA CYS A 145 23.00 16.99 1.05
C CYS A 145 24.08 18.07 0.86
N GLY A 146 25.34 17.69 1.01
CA GLY A 146 26.47 18.55 0.59
C GLY A 146 26.91 19.60 1.60
N VAL A 147 27.71 20.56 1.14
CA VAL A 147 28.38 21.57 1.98
C VAL A 147 27.42 22.55 2.67
N ASP A 148 26.23 22.78 2.10
CA ASP A 148 25.19 23.65 2.65
C ASP A 148 24.18 22.87 3.55
N SER A 149 24.39 21.56 3.76
CA SER A 149 23.53 20.71 4.59
C SER A 149 23.82 20.84 6.09
N LEU A 150 23.07 20.10 6.92
CA LEU A 150 23.32 20.05 8.36
C LEU A 150 24.75 19.55 8.63
N ASN A 151 25.53 20.39 9.32
CA ASN A 151 26.96 20.20 9.62
C ASN A 151 27.87 20.02 8.38
N ALA A 152 27.41 20.39 7.17
CA ALA A 152 28.13 20.16 5.90
C ALA A 152 28.49 18.67 5.68
N ALA A 153 27.62 17.76 6.16
CA ALA A 153 27.94 16.34 6.36
C ALA A 153 26.75 15.39 6.12
N GLN A 154 25.69 15.84 5.42
CA GLN A 154 24.60 14.95 5.00
C GLN A 154 24.89 14.40 3.60
N ASP A 155 24.87 13.07 3.49
CA ASP A 155 24.89 12.35 2.21
C ASP A 155 23.46 12.20 1.68
N CYS A 156 23.30 12.01 0.38
CA CYS A 156 21.99 11.68 -0.18
C CYS A 156 21.52 10.28 0.23
N PRO A 157 20.25 10.12 0.69
CA PRO A 157 19.63 8.82 0.90
C PRO A 157 19.70 7.94 -0.36
N LEU A 158 19.74 6.62 -0.13
CA LEU A 158 19.89 5.60 -1.19
C LEU A 158 21.10 5.84 -2.12
N ASN A 159 22.13 6.57 -1.65
CA ASN A 159 23.33 6.92 -2.42
C ASN A 159 23.03 7.70 -3.74
N LEU A 160 21.90 8.42 -3.79
CA LEU A 160 21.54 9.29 -4.92
C LEU A 160 22.60 10.39 -5.16
N CYS A 161 22.49 11.08 -6.30
CA CYS A 161 23.40 12.18 -6.62
C CYS A 161 23.08 13.45 -5.83
N CYS A 162 24.07 13.96 -5.11
CA CYS A 162 23.98 15.30 -4.53
C CYS A 162 24.29 16.35 -5.61
N SER A 163 23.28 17.11 -6.04
CA SER A 163 23.45 18.20 -7.00
C SER A 163 24.26 19.36 -6.43
N TYR A 164 24.82 20.22 -7.30
CA TYR A 164 25.55 21.43 -6.89
C TYR A 164 24.80 22.28 -5.87
N PHE A 165 23.47 22.39 -6.01
CA PHE A 165 22.61 23.21 -5.14
C PHE A 165 22.13 22.49 -3.85
N GLY A 166 22.61 21.28 -3.58
CA GLY A 166 22.33 20.55 -2.34
C GLY A 166 21.00 19.79 -2.30
N TYR A 167 20.38 19.55 -3.47
CA TYR A 167 19.23 18.65 -3.62
C TYR A 167 19.70 17.26 -4.05
N CYS A 168 19.06 16.21 -3.56
CA CYS A 168 19.25 14.83 -4.00
C CYS A 168 18.40 14.51 -5.23
N GLY A 169 18.84 13.56 -6.07
CA GLY A 169 18.04 13.04 -7.17
C GLY A 169 18.79 12.00 -8.02
N ALA A 170 18.05 11.37 -8.94
CA ALA A 170 18.49 10.17 -9.65
C ALA A 170 18.94 10.42 -11.10
N THR A 171 18.38 11.42 -11.79
CA THR A 171 18.74 11.71 -13.19
C THR A 171 20.00 12.57 -13.36
N ASN A 172 20.46 12.66 -14.62
CA ASN A 172 21.58 13.50 -15.07
C ASN A 172 21.51 14.97 -14.60
N LEU A 173 20.34 15.48 -14.25
CA LEU A 173 20.16 16.81 -13.65
C LEU A 173 20.92 16.98 -12.33
N TYR A 174 20.99 15.92 -11.53
CA TYR A 174 21.68 15.89 -10.24
C TYR A 174 23.10 15.34 -10.36
N CYS A 175 23.31 14.38 -11.28
CA CYS A 175 24.55 13.65 -11.49
C CYS A 175 25.55 14.30 -12.48
N VAL A 176 25.50 15.61 -12.73
CA VAL A 176 26.42 16.25 -13.69
C VAL A 176 27.85 16.22 -13.16
N ASN A 177 28.75 15.52 -13.87
CA ASN A 177 30.16 15.33 -13.51
C ASN A 177 31.10 15.60 -14.70
N SER A 178 30.65 16.37 -15.70
CA SER A 178 31.45 16.65 -16.89
C SER A 178 32.50 17.73 -16.60
N ALA A 179 33.79 17.37 -16.69
CA ALA A 179 34.92 18.29 -16.58
C ALA A 179 34.97 19.39 -17.68
N THR A 180 34.01 19.39 -18.60
CA THR A 180 33.79 20.41 -19.64
C THR A 180 32.67 21.41 -19.31
N ALA A 181 31.87 21.17 -18.27
CA ALA A 181 30.96 22.19 -17.74
C ALA A 181 31.76 23.23 -16.94
N GLN A 182 31.33 24.49 -16.98
CA GLN A 182 31.82 25.47 -16.00
C GLN A 182 31.42 25.03 -14.58
N SER A 183 32.25 25.38 -13.60
CA SER A 183 32.31 24.80 -12.23
C SER A 183 31.08 25.04 -11.31
N ALA A 184 29.95 25.47 -11.85
CA ALA A 184 28.67 25.63 -11.16
C ALA A 184 27.66 24.50 -11.44
N ASN A 185 27.98 23.58 -12.38
CA ASN A 185 27.15 22.42 -12.72
C ASN A 185 27.85 21.10 -12.36
N LEU A 186 28.42 21.00 -11.16
CA LEU A 186 29.08 19.78 -10.69
C LEU A 186 28.37 19.22 -9.45
N CYS A 187 28.04 17.94 -9.48
CA CYS A 187 27.58 17.18 -8.32
C CYS A 187 28.61 17.26 -7.18
N GLN A 188 28.13 17.29 -5.93
CA GLN A 188 28.99 17.43 -4.76
C GLN A 188 29.61 16.07 -4.41
N GLN A 189 30.83 15.86 -4.92
CA GLN A 189 31.64 14.67 -4.69
C GLN A 189 31.79 14.38 -3.19
N GLY A 190 31.52 13.13 -2.80
CA GLY A 190 31.63 12.66 -1.41
C GLY A 190 30.33 12.69 -0.60
N TYR A 191 29.21 13.16 -1.19
CA TYR A 191 27.89 13.24 -0.52
C TYR A 191 26.84 12.31 -1.14
N GLY A 192 27.27 11.14 -1.63
CA GLY A 192 26.50 10.22 -2.47
C GLY A 192 27.17 10.00 -3.83
N SER A 193 26.41 9.49 -4.80
CA SER A 193 26.91 9.28 -6.16
C SER A 193 27.17 10.59 -6.92
N CYS A 194 27.94 10.48 -8.00
CA CYS A 194 28.16 11.54 -8.98
C CYS A 194 27.93 11.03 -10.42
N GLN A 195 27.25 9.89 -10.59
CA GLN A 195 26.90 9.28 -11.87
C GLN A 195 25.49 8.67 -11.75
N VAL A 196 24.69 8.72 -12.82
CA VAL A 196 23.41 8.00 -12.86
C VAL A 196 23.69 6.50 -12.75
N ALA A 197 23.05 5.82 -11.81
CA ALA A 197 23.21 4.38 -11.65
C ALA A 197 22.75 3.65 -12.94
N PRO A 198 23.55 2.68 -13.46
CA PRO A 198 23.17 1.96 -14.67
C PRO A 198 21.93 1.10 -14.40
N GLN A 199 20.88 1.29 -15.20
CA GLN A 199 19.72 0.40 -15.14
C GLN A 199 20.14 -1.04 -15.51
N PRO A 200 19.61 -2.07 -14.82
CA PRO A 200 19.87 -3.46 -15.15
C PRO A 200 19.44 -3.80 -16.57
N SER A 201 20.20 -4.66 -17.25
CA SER A 201 19.84 -5.17 -18.58
C SER A 201 20.10 -6.67 -18.68
N CYS A 202 19.05 -7.39 -19.10
CA CYS A 202 19.04 -8.83 -19.35
C CYS A 202 18.44 -9.13 -20.73
N ASP A 203 18.77 -10.30 -21.29
CA ASP A 203 18.11 -10.80 -22.50
C ASP A 203 16.66 -11.21 -22.17
N ALA A 204 15.67 -10.69 -22.90
CA ALA A 204 14.26 -11.02 -22.69
C ALA A 204 13.97 -12.53 -22.73
N SER A 205 14.73 -13.29 -23.54
CA SER A 205 14.60 -14.76 -23.64
C SER A 205 15.06 -15.50 -22.39
N ALA A 206 15.77 -14.84 -21.46
CA ALA A 206 16.07 -15.36 -20.13
C ALA A 206 14.79 -15.51 -19.27
N GLY A 207 13.76 -14.69 -19.52
CA GLY A 207 12.44 -14.85 -18.90
C GLY A 207 12.46 -14.79 -17.37
N THR A 208 13.31 -13.95 -16.78
CA THR A 208 13.60 -13.92 -15.34
C THR A 208 12.40 -13.51 -14.48
N ALA A 209 11.46 -12.75 -15.04
CA ALA A 209 10.21 -12.30 -14.43
C ALA A 209 8.98 -12.98 -15.05
N SER A 210 8.96 -13.18 -16.37
CA SER A 210 7.87 -13.86 -17.08
C SER A 210 7.75 -15.33 -16.68
N ARG A 211 8.88 -16.03 -16.50
CA ARG A 211 8.98 -17.41 -15.95
C ARG A 211 9.52 -17.44 -14.51
N GLY A 212 9.70 -16.28 -13.89
CA GLY A 212 10.17 -16.11 -12.52
C GLY A 212 9.08 -16.36 -11.47
N ARG A 213 9.27 -15.76 -10.28
CA ARG A 213 8.25 -15.81 -9.22
C ARG A 213 6.95 -15.15 -9.69
N LYS A 214 5.81 -15.70 -9.28
CA LYS A 214 4.48 -15.09 -9.47
C LYS A 214 3.82 -15.01 -8.10
N VAL A 215 3.71 -13.80 -7.57
CA VAL A 215 3.23 -13.52 -6.21
C VAL A 215 1.86 -12.84 -6.32
N GLY A 216 0.82 -13.36 -5.69
CA GLY A 216 -0.51 -12.73 -5.72
C GLY A 216 -1.01 -12.40 -4.32
N TYR A 217 -1.37 -11.13 -4.08
CA TYR A 217 -2.08 -10.75 -2.87
C TYR A 217 -3.56 -11.15 -2.97
N TYR A 218 -4.16 -11.53 -1.84
CA TYR A 218 -5.59 -11.82 -1.71
C TYR A 218 -6.16 -11.01 -0.55
N GLN A 219 -7.04 -10.05 -0.85
CA GLN A 219 -7.67 -9.19 0.15
C GLN A 219 -8.85 -9.91 0.81
N SER A 220 -8.77 -10.26 2.10
CA SER A 220 -9.89 -10.95 2.79
C SER A 220 -11.12 -10.05 2.94
N SER A 221 -10.91 -8.74 2.98
CA SER A 221 -11.93 -7.69 2.95
C SER A 221 -12.87 -7.78 1.73
N ASN A 222 -12.46 -8.43 0.63
CA ASN A 222 -13.32 -8.62 -0.55
C ASN A 222 -14.65 -9.32 -0.21
N LEU A 223 -14.66 -10.19 0.81
CA LEU A 223 -15.84 -10.92 1.25
C LEU A 223 -16.93 -10.01 1.86
N GLN A 224 -16.61 -8.74 2.14
CA GLN A 224 -17.57 -7.72 2.59
C GLN A 224 -18.28 -7.00 1.43
N ARG A 225 -17.78 -7.10 0.19
CA ARG A 225 -18.39 -6.47 -1.01
C ARG A 225 -19.85 -6.89 -1.20
N GLN A 226 -20.64 -6.07 -1.89
CA GLN A 226 -22.03 -6.44 -2.21
C GLN A 226 -22.13 -7.50 -3.33
N CYS A 227 -21.11 -7.65 -4.17
CA CYS A 227 -21.00 -8.66 -5.24
C CYS A 227 -19.54 -8.99 -5.55
N ASN A 228 -19.28 -9.91 -6.48
CA ASN A 228 -17.95 -10.37 -6.89
C ASN A 228 -17.04 -10.69 -5.68
N ARG A 229 -17.58 -11.46 -4.72
CA ARG A 229 -16.82 -12.03 -3.61
C ARG A 229 -16.07 -13.27 -4.10
N VAL A 230 -14.79 -13.33 -3.79
CA VAL A 230 -13.87 -14.43 -4.16
C VAL A 230 -13.38 -15.03 -2.85
N GLY A 231 -13.73 -16.29 -2.56
CA GLY A 231 -13.19 -17.03 -1.43
C GLY A 231 -11.84 -17.67 -1.78
N PRO A 232 -11.05 -18.16 -0.78
CA PRO A 232 -9.73 -18.73 -1.04
C PRO A 232 -9.73 -19.94 -2.00
N GLN A 233 -10.87 -20.63 -2.15
CA GLN A 233 -11.02 -21.76 -3.08
C GLN A 233 -11.33 -21.33 -4.53
N ASP A 234 -11.90 -20.14 -4.71
CA ASP A 234 -12.33 -19.58 -6.01
C ASP A 234 -11.18 -18.92 -6.79
N ILE A 235 -10.04 -18.72 -6.12
CA ILE A 235 -8.82 -18.14 -6.69
C ILE A 235 -8.21 -19.12 -7.70
N ASP A 236 -8.03 -18.66 -8.95
CA ASP A 236 -7.15 -19.35 -9.90
C ASP A 236 -5.69 -19.26 -9.43
N THR A 237 -5.10 -20.42 -9.17
CA THR A 237 -3.73 -20.58 -8.70
C THR A 237 -2.75 -20.90 -9.84
N THR A 238 -3.22 -20.95 -11.09
CA THR A 238 -2.43 -21.37 -12.25
C THR A 238 -1.21 -20.47 -12.45
N GLY A 239 -0.02 -21.07 -12.35
CA GLY A 239 1.26 -20.37 -12.51
C GLY A 239 1.71 -19.52 -11.32
N LEU A 240 0.91 -19.39 -10.24
CA LEU A 240 1.34 -18.74 -9.01
C LEU A 240 2.41 -19.58 -8.29
N SER A 241 3.46 -18.92 -7.79
CA SER A 241 4.43 -19.55 -6.86
C SER A 241 4.23 -19.08 -5.42
N HIS A 242 3.62 -17.92 -5.21
CA HIS A 242 3.27 -17.42 -3.89
C HIS A 242 1.87 -16.78 -3.88
N MET A 243 1.13 -16.99 -2.80
CA MET A 243 -0.06 -16.21 -2.44
C MET A 243 0.17 -15.57 -1.08
N ILE A 244 -0.16 -14.28 -0.95
CA ILE A 244 -0.07 -13.51 0.31
C ILE A 244 -1.48 -13.16 0.77
N PHE A 245 -1.84 -13.54 1.99
CA PHE A 245 -3.12 -13.16 2.59
C PHE A 245 -3.04 -11.72 3.11
N ALA A 246 -3.82 -10.81 2.54
CA ALA A 246 -3.93 -9.42 2.95
C ALA A 246 -5.19 -9.22 3.83
N PHE A 247 -5.10 -8.97 5.14
CA PHE A 247 -3.90 -8.89 5.99
C PHE A 247 -4.18 -9.45 7.39
N ALA A 248 -3.11 -9.68 8.15
CA ALA A 248 -3.13 -9.64 9.61
C ALA A 248 -2.70 -8.25 10.12
N SER A 249 -2.89 -8.02 11.41
CA SER A 249 -2.65 -6.75 12.10
C SER A 249 -1.66 -6.92 13.25
N ILE A 250 -1.22 -5.81 13.84
CA ILE A 250 -0.36 -5.78 15.04
C ILE A 250 -1.15 -5.10 16.17
N ASP A 251 -1.28 -5.76 17.33
CA ASP A 251 -1.92 -5.13 18.48
C ASP A 251 -1.07 -3.94 19.01
N PRO A 252 -1.65 -2.74 19.15
CA PRO A 252 -0.90 -1.52 19.48
C PRO A 252 -0.30 -1.49 20.89
N ASN A 253 -0.67 -2.41 21.78
CA ASN A 253 -0.27 -2.41 23.20
C ASN A 253 0.79 -3.48 23.51
N SER A 254 0.68 -4.64 22.87
CA SER A 254 1.50 -5.82 23.10
C SER A 254 2.46 -6.13 21.96
N PHE A 255 2.31 -5.46 20.80
CA PHE A 255 3.07 -5.68 19.57
C PHE A 255 3.01 -7.10 19.01
N GLN A 256 2.02 -7.90 19.42
CA GLN A 256 1.80 -9.24 18.88
C GLN A 256 1.03 -9.16 17.56
N ILE A 257 1.31 -10.08 16.63
CA ILE A 257 0.45 -10.27 15.45
C ILE A 257 -0.92 -10.78 15.90
N VAL A 258 -1.98 -10.20 15.33
CA VAL A 258 -3.38 -10.56 15.57
C VAL A 258 -4.13 -10.63 14.25
N PRO A 259 -5.24 -11.39 14.15
CA PRO A 259 -6.12 -11.30 12.98
C PRO A 259 -6.66 -9.88 12.80
N LEU A 260 -6.79 -9.41 11.56
CA LEU A 260 -7.39 -8.10 11.27
C LEU A 260 -8.88 -8.10 11.61
N GLN A 261 -9.57 -9.20 11.35
CA GLN A 261 -10.97 -9.44 11.69
C GLN A 261 -11.11 -10.77 12.46
N THR A 262 -12.09 -10.84 13.37
CA THR A 262 -12.36 -12.06 14.16
C THR A 262 -12.80 -13.26 13.30
N SER A 263 -13.15 -13.04 12.04
CA SER A 263 -13.51 -14.05 11.04
C SER A 263 -12.31 -14.60 10.24
N ASP A 264 -11.19 -13.88 10.15
CA ASP A 264 -10.04 -14.30 9.33
C ASP A 264 -9.43 -15.66 9.73
N PRO A 265 -9.42 -16.10 11.01
CA PRO A 265 -8.93 -17.44 11.38
C PRO A 265 -9.60 -18.60 10.64
N ALA A 266 -10.88 -18.46 10.25
CA ALA A 266 -11.59 -19.46 9.45
C ALA A 266 -11.19 -19.42 7.96
N LEU A 267 -10.68 -18.28 7.48
CA LEU A 267 -10.17 -18.09 6.13
C LEU A 267 -8.72 -18.55 5.99
N TYR A 268 -7.88 -18.35 7.02
CA TYR A 268 -6.47 -18.76 7.00
C TYR A 268 -6.31 -20.26 6.68
N ALA A 269 -7.11 -21.12 7.32
CA ALA A 269 -7.05 -22.57 7.06
C ALA A 269 -7.46 -22.94 5.63
N GLN A 270 -8.45 -22.25 5.05
CA GLN A 270 -8.85 -22.45 3.65
C GLN A 270 -7.78 -21.96 2.67
N PHE A 271 -7.11 -20.86 3.02
CA PHE A 271 -6.06 -20.24 2.23
C PHE A 271 -4.77 -21.06 2.25
N THR A 272 -4.26 -21.47 3.42
CA THR A 272 -3.04 -22.27 3.52
C THR A 272 -3.24 -23.70 3.02
N ALA A 273 -4.48 -24.20 2.94
CA ALA A 273 -4.82 -25.43 2.23
C ALA A 273 -4.65 -25.34 0.69
N ARG A 274 -4.50 -24.14 0.10
CA ARG A 274 -4.21 -23.97 -1.35
C ARG A 274 -2.75 -24.27 -1.71
N ARG A 275 -1.85 -24.40 -0.72
CA ARG A 275 -0.42 -24.64 -0.96
C ARG A 275 -0.17 -25.96 -1.70
N THR A 276 0.87 -25.98 -2.54
CA THR A 276 1.33 -27.18 -3.25
C THR A 276 2.83 -27.35 -3.05
N GLU A 277 3.48 -28.24 -3.82
CA GLU A 277 4.94 -28.31 -3.87
C GLU A 277 5.56 -27.00 -4.43
N THR A 278 4.88 -26.37 -5.38
CA THR A 278 5.34 -25.17 -6.10
C THR A 278 4.71 -23.86 -5.58
N LEU A 279 3.48 -23.91 -5.07
CA LEU A 279 2.75 -22.76 -4.56
C LEU A 279 2.88 -22.63 -3.04
N ARG A 280 3.39 -21.48 -2.57
CA ARG A 280 3.55 -21.14 -1.16
C ARG A 280 2.48 -20.17 -0.68
N THR A 281 2.03 -20.33 0.56
CA THR A 281 0.99 -19.49 1.17
C THR A 281 1.57 -18.71 2.35
N TRP A 282 1.66 -17.39 2.22
CA TRP A 282 2.27 -16.46 3.18
C TRP A 282 1.20 -15.53 3.77
N ILE A 283 1.47 -14.95 4.93
CA ILE A 283 0.62 -13.92 5.55
C ILE A 283 1.21 -12.54 5.26
N GLY A 284 0.40 -11.54 4.94
CA GLY A 284 0.82 -10.14 4.92
C GLY A 284 0.41 -9.44 6.22
N VAL A 285 1.21 -8.48 6.69
CA VAL A 285 0.88 -7.62 7.85
C VAL A 285 1.00 -6.16 7.45
N GLY A 286 -0.01 -5.36 7.80
CA GLY A 286 -0.05 -3.92 7.55
C GLY A 286 -0.98 -3.54 6.39
N GLY A 287 -0.42 -2.93 5.34
CA GLY A 287 -1.14 -2.29 4.23
C GLY A 287 -1.70 -0.91 4.58
N TYR A 288 -2.08 -0.14 3.57
CA TYR A 288 -2.36 1.30 3.65
C TYR A 288 -3.18 1.71 4.89
N SER A 289 -4.37 1.12 5.08
CA SER A 289 -5.26 1.55 6.17
C SER A 289 -4.83 1.13 7.57
N PHE A 290 -3.72 0.39 7.73
CA PHE A 290 -3.12 0.16 9.04
C PHE A 290 -2.48 1.45 9.61
N SER A 291 -1.89 2.29 8.74
CA SER A 291 -1.23 3.54 9.12
C SER A 291 -2.18 4.76 9.11
N ASP A 292 -3.47 4.58 8.82
CA ASP A 292 -4.46 5.66 8.85
C ASP A 292 -4.66 6.19 10.30
N PRO A 293 -5.13 7.44 10.50
CA PRO A 293 -5.33 8.02 11.83
C PRO A 293 -6.29 7.20 12.71
N GLY A 294 -5.73 6.48 13.68
CA GLY A 294 -6.45 5.52 14.51
C GLY A 294 -5.55 4.78 15.51
N PRO A 295 -6.04 3.71 16.15
CA PRO A 295 -5.30 2.98 17.19
C PRO A 295 -3.98 2.36 16.70
N THR A 296 -3.85 2.07 15.41
CA THR A 296 -2.69 1.42 14.79
C THR A 296 -1.68 2.40 14.17
N HIS A 297 -2.02 3.69 14.08
CA HIS A 297 -1.31 4.71 13.30
C HIS A 297 0.21 4.72 13.51
N SER A 298 0.69 4.70 14.76
CA SER A 298 2.12 4.67 15.09
C SER A 298 2.63 3.29 15.53
N THR A 299 1.86 2.22 15.33
CA THR A 299 2.17 0.88 15.89
C THR A 299 3.39 0.26 15.24
N TRP A 300 3.64 0.49 13.95
CA TRP A 300 4.88 0.03 13.31
C TRP A 300 6.12 0.63 13.98
N SER A 301 6.24 1.97 14.03
CA SER A 301 7.35 2.67 14.68
C SER A 301 7.52 2.25 16.15
N ASN A 302 6.42 2.14 16.89
CA ASN A 302 6.43 1.69 18.28
C ASN A 302 6.91 0.23 18.41
N MET A 303 6.49 -0.68 17.53
CA MET A 303 6.94 -2.08 17.52
C MET A 303 8.42 -2.20 17.14
N VAL A 304 8.90 -1.44 16.16
CA VAL A 304 10.31 -1.53 15.75
C VAL A 304 11.27 -0.78 16.68
N SER A 305 10.79 0.17 17.49
CA SER A 305 11.59 1.07 18.34
C SER A 305 12.58 0.42 19.31
N SER A 306 12.39 -0.86 19.67
CA SER A 306 13.31 -1.58 20.55
C SER A 306 13.37 -3.08 20.23
N SER A 307 14.52 -3.71 20.49
CA SER A 307 14.69 -5.16 20.31
C SER A 307 13.75 -6.00 21.19
N GLY A 308 13.28 -5.47 22.32
CA GLY A 308 12.26 -6.11 23.14
C GLY A 308 10.91 -6.19 22.43
N ASN A 309 10.45 -5.08 21.86
CA ASN A 309 9.19 -5.00 21.11
C ASN A 309 9.26 -5.86 19.84
N ARG A 310 10.37 -5.77 19.09
CA ARG A 310 10.63 -6.60 17.90
C ARG A 310 10.66 -8.08 18.24
N ALA A 311 11.34 -8.49 19.31
CA ALA A 311 11.33 -9.87 19.77
C ALA A 311 9.91 -10.36 20.16
N THR A 312 9.07 -9.51 20.75
CA THR A 312 7.67 -9.86 21.03
C THR A 312 6.87 -10.10 19.76
N PHE A 313 7.00 -9.21 18.76
CA PHE A 313 6.39 -9.40 17.44
C PHE A 313 6.89 -10.70 16.78
N ILE A 314 8.20 -10.88 16.65
CA ILE A 314 8.85 -12.06 16.02
C ILE A 314 8.37 -13.37 16.65
N ASN A 315 8.34 -13.46 17.99
CA ASN A 315 7.89 -14.66 18.69
C ASN A 315 6.40 -14.93 18.47
N SER A 316 5.55 -13.89 18.49
CA SER A 316 4.12 -14.04 18.18
C SER A 316 3.90 -14.49 16.73
N LEU A 317 4.68 -13.96 15.78
CA LEU A 317 4.63 -14.28 14.36
C LEU A 317 5.09 -15.71 14.05
N LEU A 318 6.14 -16.20 14.71
CA LEU A 318 6.53 -17.62 14.63
C LEU A 318 5.40 -18.54 15.10
N ASN A 319 4.70 -18.21 16.18
CA ASN A 319 3.56 -18.97 16.68
C ASN A 319 2.38 -18.91 15.69
N PHE A 320 2.02 -17.71 15.21
CA PHE A 320 0.92 -17.49 14.27
C PHE A 320 1.12 -18.24 12.94
N MET A 321 2.30 -18.13 12.32
CA MET A 321 2.60 -18.88 11.09
C MET A 321 2.57 -20.39 11.32
N THR A 322 3.06 -20.86 12.46
CA THR A 322 3.03 -22.30 12.82
C THR A 322 1.60 -22.78 13.05
N GLN A 323 0.75 -21.99 13.72
CA GLN A 323 -0.64 -22.31 14.02
C GLN A 323 -1.51 -22.42 12.76
N TYR A 324 -1.38 -21.47 11.84
CA TYR A 324 -2.23 -21.39 10.64
C TYR A 324 -1.60 -22.02 9.38
N GLY A 325 -0.35 -22.49 9.47
CA GLY A 325 0.32 -23.24 8.40
C GLY A 325 0.94 -22.38 7.29
N PHE A 326 1.15 -21.09 7.54
CA PHE A 326 1.83 -20.16 6.63
C PHE A 326 3.32 -20.51 6.47
N GLN A 327 3.89 -20.16 5.32
CA GLN A 327 5.27 -20.50 4.93
C GLN A 327 6.20 -19.28 4.84
N GLY A 328 5.71 -18.11 5.22
CA GLY A 328 6.43 -16.84 5.22
C GLY A 328 5.53 -15.66 5.55
N ILE A 329 6.17 -14.49 5.65
CA ILE A 329 5.57 -13.19 5.98
C ILE A 329 5.88 -12.21 4.86
N ASP A 330 4.92 -11.33 4.56
CA ASP A 330 5.13 -10.09 3.84
C ASP A 330 4.91 -8.90 4.79
N LEU A 331 5.87 -7.98 4.84
CA LEU A 331 5.81 -6.78 5.67
C LEU A 331 5.42 -5.59 4.82
N ASP A 332 4.21 -5.07 5.07
CA ASP A 332 3.60 -4.02 4.27
C ASP A 332 3.40 -2.77 5.14
N TRP A 333 4.49 -2.01 5.33
CA TRP A 333 4.48 -0.79 6.14
C TRP A 333 4.38 0.43 5.22
N GLU A 334 3.23 1.09 5.25
CA GLU A 334 2.93 2.28 4.44
C GLU A 334 2.83 3.59 5.26
N PHE A 335 3.92 4.27 5.64
CA PHE A 335 5.34 4.04 5.34
C PHE A 335 6.24 4.39 6.55
N PRO A 336 7.41 3.76 6.71
CA PRO A 336 8.39 4.15 7.73
C PRO A 336 8.84 5.61 7.55
N GLY A 337 9.17 6.31 8.64
CA GLY A 337 9.68 7.68 8.61
C GLY A 337 8.66 8.77 8.23
N VAL A 338 7.62 8.46 7.46
CA VAL A 338 6.61 9.40 6.98
C VAL A 338 5.66 9.81 8.12
N ALA A 339 5.88 10.99 8.70
CA ALA A 339 5.18 11.45 9.90
C ALA A 339 3.64 11.56 9.77
N SER A 340 3.11 11.87 8.57
CA SER A 340 1.66 11.86 8.30
C SER A 340 1.05 10.44 8.26
N ARG A 341 1.89 9.41 8.25
CA ARG A 341 1.56 7.97 8.30
C ARG A 341 2.00 7.34 9.62
N GLY A 342 2.21 8.16 10.66
CA GLY A 342 2.63 7.73 12.00
C GLY A 342 4.11 7.39 12.15
N GLY A 343 4.90 7.52 11.07
CA GLY A 343 6.33 7.23 11.03
C GLY A 343 7.22 8.21 11.80
N GLN A 344 8.45 7.78 12.09
CA GLN A 344 9.48 8.52 12.83
C GLN A 344 10.86 8.35 12.16
N PRO A 345 11.77 9.34 12.21
CA PRO A 345 13.09 9.25 11.53
C PRO A 345 14.01 8.10 12.00
N SER A 346 13.71 7.44 13.11
CA SER A 346 14.43 6.25 13.59
C SER A 346 14.00 4.95 12.89
N ASP A 347 12.88 4.97 12.16
CA ASP A 347 12.25 3.77 11.60
C ASP A 347 13.15 3.04 10.60
N THR A 348 13.86 3.75 9.73
CA THR A 348 14.77 3.17 8.72
C THR A 348 15.76 2.18 9.34
N ALA A 349 16.46 2.57 10.41
CA ALA A 349 17.41 1.71 11.09
C ALA A 349 16.73 0.60 11.93
N ASN A 350 15.57 0.91 12.51
CA ASN A 350 14.80 -0.03 13.33
C ASN A 350 14.12 -1.13 12.49
N PHE A 351 13.69 -0.82 11.26
CA PHE A 351 13.08 -1.77 10.33
C PHE A 351 14.12 -2.71 9.71
N VAL A 352 15.29 -2.19 9.32
CA VAL A 352 16.47 -3.01 9.00
C VAL A 352 16.81 -3.95 10.16
N SER A 353 16.78 -3.47 11.40
CA SER A 353 17.03 -4.30 12.59
C SER A 353 15.98 -5.40 12.76
N LEU A 354 14.68 -5.08 12.60
CA LEU A 354 13.59 -6.07 12.63
C LEU A 354 13.83 -7.20 11.63
N VAL A 355 14.15 -6.85 10.38
CA VAL A 355 14.24 -7.81 9.28
C VAL A 355 15.48 -8.71 9.41
N GLN A 356 16.57 -8.17 9.98
CA GLN A 356 17.74 -8.97 10.36
C GLN A 356 17.44 -9.91 11.53
N GLU A 357 16.77 -9.44 12.59
CA GLU A 357 16.34 -10.26 13.73
C GLU A 357 15.34 -11.36 13.30
N MET A 358 14.40 -11.04 12.41
CA MET A 358 13.47 -12.01 11.80
C MET A 358 14.22 -13.09 11.03
N ARG A 359 15.21 -12.76 10.19
CA ARG A 359 15.98 -13.78 9.46
C ARG A 359 16.74 -14.70 10.40
N VAL A 360 17.31 -14.19 11.49
CA VAL A 360 17.97 -15.00 12.51
C VAL A 360 16.99 -15.97 13.18
N ALA A 361 15.78 -15.51 13.50
CA ALA A 361 14.75 -16.33 14.14
C ALA A 361 14.08 -17.35 13.19
N PHE A 362 14.00 -17.03 11.89
CA PHE A 362 13.31 -17.85 10.87
C PHE A 362 14.25 -18.85 10.18
N GLY A 363 15.54 -18.50 10.05
CA GLY A 363 16.51 -19.24 9.26
C GLY A 363 16.03 -19.43 7.82
N SER A 364 15.93 -20.70 7.41
CA SER A 364 15.39 -21.14 6.11
C SER A 364 13.98 -21.76 6.20
N ARG A 365 13.34 -21.76 7.38
CA ARG A 365 12.01 -22.37 7.58
C ARG A 365 10.87 -21.51 7.01
N TYR A 366 11.01 -20.19 7.11
CA TYR A 366 10.00 -19.22 6.71
C TYR A 366 10.62 -18.15 5.82
N GLY A 367 9.89 -17.78 4.76
CA GLY A 367 10.29 -16.68 3.88
C GLY A 367 9.92 -15.31 4.45
N ILE A 368 10.60 -14.26 3.96
CA ILE A 368 10.36 -12.85 4.31
C ILE A 368 10.34 -12.04 3.01
N SER A 369 9.24 -11.33 2.74
CA SER A 369 9.17 -10.28 1.73
C SER A 369 8.69 -8.96 2.33
N ILE A 370 8.86 -7.89 1.57
CA ILE A 370 8.55 -6.51 1.98
C ILE A 370 7.96 -5.80 0.76
N ALA A 371 6.86 -5.07 0.94
CA ALA A 371 6.33 -4.15 -0.07
C ALA A 371 7.20 -2.89 -0.14
N LEU A 372 7.54 -2.43 -1.34
CA LEU A 372 8.30 -1.20 -1.56
C LEU A 372 7.44 -0.18 -2.33
N PRO A 373 7.31 1.07 -1.85
CA PRO A 373 6.66 2.14 -2.59
C PRO A 373 7.44 2.52 -3.84
N PRO A 374 6.76 3.08 -4.85
CA PRO A 374 7.40 3.68 -6.02
C PRO A 374 7.92 5.09 -5.72
N ASP A 375 7.26 5.86 -4.86
CA ASP A 375 7.65 7.24 -4.59
C ASP A 375 8.93 7.31 -3.73
N PHE A 376 9.86 8.17 -4.13
CA PHE A 376 11.15 8.29 -3.46
C PHE A 376 11.05 8.76 -2.00
N ALA A 377 10.10 9.63 -1.66
CA ALA A 377 9.98 10.22 -0.32
C ALA A 377 9.52 9.19 0.73
N SER A 378 8.75 8.18 0.32
CA SER A 378 8.49 7.00 1.13
C SER A 378 9.67 6.01 1.06
N LEU A 379 10.21 5.75 -0.13
CA LEU A 379 11.24 4.71 -0.36
C LEU A 379 12.58 4.98 0.35
N GLU A 380 12.99 6.25 0.50
CA GLU A 380 14.24 6.61 1.19
C GLU A 380 14.27 6.14 2.66
N ASN A 381 13.10 5.95 3.27
CA ASN A 381 12.94 5.49 4.66
C ASN A 381 13.02 3.96 4.84
N PHE A 382 13.29 3.20 3.77
CA PHE A 382 13.44 1.74 3.87
C PHE A 382 14.91 1.29 4.05
N ASN A 383 15.87 1.89 3.34
CA ASN A 383 17.20 1.28 3.12
C ASN A 383 17.11 -0.20 2.65
N PRO A 384 16.58 -0.46 1.43
CA PRO A 384 16.40 -1.82 0.92
C PRO A 384 17.70 -2.63 0.83
N SER A 385 18.86 -2.04 0.52
CA SER A 385 20.14 -2.75 0.42
C SER A 385 20.60 -3.37 1.74
N ALA A 386 20.39 -2.70 2.88
CA ALA A 386 20.70 -3.26 4.20
C ALA A 386 19.74 -4.40 4.62
N MET A 387 18.54 -4.46 4.01
CA MET A 387 17.59 -5.56 4.18
C MET A 387 17.77 -6.70 3.16
N ALA A 388 18.32 -6.41 1.98
CA ALA A 388 18.45 -7.35 0.87
C ALA A 388 19.16 -8.69 1.23
N PRO A 389 20.16 -8.76 2.14
CA PRO A 389 20.71 -10.04 2.60
C PRO A 389 19.74 -10.90 3.42
N SER A 390 18.77 -10.27 4.09
CA SER A 390 17.86 -10.91 5.06
C SER A 390 16.47 -11.23 4.53
N ILE A 391 16.09 -10.72 3.36
CA ILE A 391 14.80 -10.97 2.69
C ILE A 391 14.93 -11.96 1.52
N ASP A 392 13.84 -12.63 1.13
CA ASP A 392 13.79 -13.49 -0.05
C ASP A 392 13.58 -12.67 -1.32
N PHE A 393 12.57 -11.78 -1.31
CA PHE A 393 12.27 -10.84 -2.39
C PHE A 393 11.54 -9.58 -1.89
N PHE A 394 11.58 -8.50 -2.65
CA PHE A 394 10.76 -7.30 -2.49
C PHE A 394 9.60 -7.31 -3.49
N ASN A 395 8.45 -6.78 -3.08
CA ASN A 395 7.28 -6.57 -3.93
C ASN A 395 7.19 -5.08 -4.26
N PHE A 396 7.66 -4.66 -5.45
CA PHE A 396 7.66 -3.24 -5.82
C PHE A 396 6.29 -2.82 -6.33
N MET A 397 5.70 -1.80 -5.71
CA MET A 397 4.33 -1.35 -5.99
C MET A 397 4.29 -0.40 -7.21
N SER A 398 4.61 -0.92 -8.40
CA SER A 398 4.62 -0.19 -9.67
C SER A 398 3.20 0.05 -10.24
N TYR A 399 2.35 0.66 -9.41
CA TYR A 399 1.00 1.14 -9.67
C TYR A 399 0.74 2.34 -8.73
N ASP A 400 -0.46 2.92 -8.73
CA ASP A 400 -0.81 4.09 -7.91
C ASP A 400 0.02 5.35 -8.13
N LEU A 401 0.85 5.40 -9.18
CA LEU A 401 1.72 6.53 -9.50
C LEU A 401 0.94 7.83 -9.73
N HIS A 402 -0.28 7.70 -10.26
CA HIS A 402 -1.11 8.82 -10.66
C HIS A 402 -2.60 8.61 -10.36
N GLY A 403 -3.32 9.69 -10.07
CA GLY A 403 -4.74 9.65 -9.73
C GLY A 403 -5.40 11.00 -9.43
N PRO A 404 -6.70 11.00 -9.07
CA PRO A 404 -7.48 12.22 -8.87
C PRO A 404 -7.01 13.12 -7.71
N TRP A 405 -6.22 12.60 -6.78
CA TRP A 405 -5.68 13.34 -5.62
C TRP A 405 -4.56 14.31 -5.98
N GLU A 406 -3.91 14.15 -7.14
CA GLU A 406 -2.76 14.97 -7.57
C GLU A 406 -3.16 16.38 -8.06
N ALA A 407 -4.46 16.63 -8.25
CA ALA A 407 -5.00 17.86 -8.80
C ALA A 407 -4.43 19.17 -8.18
N PRO A 408 -4.19 19.28 -6.85
CA PRO A 408 -3.63 20.49 -6.25
C PRO A 408 -2.15 20.76 -6.59
N ILE A 409 -1.43 19.75 -7.08
CA ILE A 409 0.04 19.74 -7.20
C ILE A 409 0.47 19.69 -8.66
N LEU A 410 -0.09 18.74 -9.42
CA LEU A 410 0.25 18.51 -10.84
C LEU A 410 -0.85 19.00 -11.80
N GLY A 411 -1.94 19.57 -11.28
CA GLY A 411 -3.11 19.98 -12.06
C GLY A 411 -4.00 18.81 -12.47
N ALA A 412 -5.29 19.12 -12.61
CA ALA A 412 -6.38 18.17 -12.87
C ALA A 412 -6.43 17.65 -14.32
N ASN A 413 -5.35 17.02 -14.79
CA ASN A 413 -5.24 16.37 -16.10
C ASN A 413 -5.07 14.85 -15.94
N VAL A 414 -5.74 14.07 -16.78
CA VAL A 414 -5.72 12.59 -16.79
C VAL A 414 -4.29 12.06 -16.96
N ARG A 415 -3.91 11.08 -16.13
CA ARG A 415 -2.62 10.38 -16.17
C ARG A 415 -2.82 8.88 -15.95
N SER A 416 -1.86 8.08 -16.39
CA SER A 416 -1.91 6.61 -16.28
C SER A 416 -1.23 6.13 -15.01
N GLN A 417 -1.95 5.37 -14.16
CA GLN A 417 -1.45 4.95 -12.84
C GLN A 417 -0.26 3.97 -12.84
N SER A 418 0.04 3.34 -13.97
CA SER A 418 1.04 2.26 -14.10
C SER A 418 1.83 2.38 -15.41
N SER A 419 2.13 3.62 -15.83
CA SER A 419 2.94 3.91 -17.02
C SER A 419 4.39 3.42 -16.84
N VAL A 420 4.88 2.62 -17.80
CA VAL A 420 6.24 2.03 -17.71
C VAL A 420 7.36 3.08 -17.77
N ILE A 421 7.08 4.27 -18.30
CA ILE A 421 8.02 5.40 -18.36
C ILE A 421 8.30 5.94 -16.97
N ASP A 422 7.24 6.11 -16.18
CA ASP A 422 7.30 6.66 -14.82
C ASP A 422 7.88 5.59 -13.86
N ILE A 423 7.42 4.33 -13.99
CA ILE A 423 8.01 3.16 -13.29
C ILE A 423 9.53 3.06 -13.52
N SER A 424 10.02 3.37 -14.73
CA SER A 424 11.46 3.35 -15.03
C SER A 424 12.26 4.45 -14.30
N SER A 425 11.64 5.59 -14.00
CA SER A 425 12.23 6.64 -13.13
C SER A 425 12.18 6.24 -11.66
N ASP A 426 11.03 5.76 -11.20
CA ASP A 426 10.77 5.38 -9.80
C ASP A 426 11.66 4.22 -9.32
N LEU A 427 12.11 3.36 -10.24
CA LEU A 427 13.09 2.29 -9.96
C LEU A 427 14.54 2.78 -9.82
N LEU A 428 14.89 3.99 -10.29
CA LEU A 428 16.28 4.45 -10.29
C LEU A 428 16.94 4.42 -8.89
N PRO A 429 16.31 4.87 -7.79
CA PRO A 429 16.94 4.87 -6.47
C PRO A 429 17.37 3.48 -5.98
N LEU A 430 16.64 2.42 -6.36
CA LEU A 430 17.02 1.03 -6.04
C LEU A 430 18.35 0.63 -6.70
N TRP A 431 18.68 1.20 -7.86
CA TRP A 431 19.93 0.95 -8.55
C TRP A 431 21.11 1.72 -7.94
N PHE A 432 20.89 2.93 -7.41
CA PHE A 432 21.91 3.66 -6.63
C PHE A 432 22.21 2.99 -5.29
N ASP A 433 21.19 2.41 -4.65
CA ASP A 433 21.28 1.60 -3.43
C ASP A 433 21.87 0.19 -3.70
N ASN A 434 22.06 -0.19 -4.97
CA ASN A 434 22.61 -1.50 -5.40
C ASN A 434 21.70 -2.71 -5.07
N VAL A 435 20.38 -2.51 -5.03
CA VAL A 435 19.42 -3.59 -4.78
C VAL A 435 19.47 -4.64 -5.89
N PRO A 436 19.66 -5.94 -5.59
CA PRO A 436 19.73 -6.97 -6.61
C PRO A 436 18.40 -7.10 -7.39
N PRO A 437 18.37 -6.91 -8.72
CA PRO A 437 17.13 -6.94 -9.51
C PRO A 437 16.41 -8.28 -9.43
N SER A 438 17.17 -9.37 -9.29
CA SER A 438 16.64 -10.73 -9.09
C SER A 438 15.90 -10.92 -7.76
N LYS A 439 16.01 -9.99 -6.81
CA LYS A 439 15.17 -9.92 -5.60
C LYS A 439 13.93 -9.04 -5.75
N LEU A 440 13.81 -8.22 -6.79
CA LEU A 440 12.57 -7.48 -7.06
C LEU A 440 11.54 -8.36 -7.77
N ASN A 441 10.26 -8.15 -7.44
CA ASN A 441 9.11 -8.56 -8.22
C ASN A 441 8.43 -7.31 -8.80
N PHE A 442 8.14 -7.31 -10.11
CA PHE A 442 7.47 -6.19 -10.79
C PHE A 442 5.97 -6.16 -10.48
N GLY A 443 5.44 -5.04 -10.00
CA GLY A 443 4.05 -4.88 -9.57
C GLY A 443 3.05 -4.65 -10.71
N ILE A 444 1.90 -5.32 -10.62
CA ILE A 444 0.75 -5.20 -11.52
C ILE A 444 -0.52 -4.97 -10.71
N ALA A 445 -1.29 -3.96 -11.11
CA ALA A 445 -2.65 -3.72 -10.63
C ALA A 445 -3.67 -4.55 -11.43
N TYR A 446 -4.47 -5.38 -10.76
CA TYR A 446 -5.70 -5.99 -11.30
C TYR A 446 -6.91 -5.06 -11.12
N TYR A 447 -6.69 -3.76 -11.26
CA TYR A 447 -7.68 -2.70 -11.21
C TYR A 447 -7.22 -1.54 -12.09
N GLY A 448 -8.17 -0.71 -12.51
CA GLY A 448 -7.90 0.55 -13.19
C GLY A 448 -8.15 1.74 -12.27
N ARG A 449 -7.47 2.85 -12.53
CA ARG A 449 -7.78 4.15 -11.94
C ARG A 449 -8.38 5.09 -12.98
N GLY A 450 -9.29 5.95 -12.53
CA GLY A 450 -10.12 6.70 -13.45
C GLY A 450 -10.60 8.05 -12.95
N TYR A 451 -11.02 8.85 -13.92
CA TYR A 451 -11.37 10.25 -13.76
C TYR A 451 -12.73 10.53 -14.42
N THR A 452 -13.46 11.49 -13.85
CA THR A 452 -14.58 12.15 -14.54
C THR A 452 -14.04 13.30 -15.37
N LEU A 453 -14.03 13.12 -16.69
CA LEU A 453 -13.58 14.08 -17.69
C LEU A 453 -14.41 15.37 -17.65
N GLN A 454 -13.76 16.53 -17.76
CA GLN A 454 -14.46 17.82 -17.87
C GLN A 454 -15.22 17.95 -19.20
N ASN A 455 -14.74 17.30 -20.26
CA ASN A 455 -15.37 17.28 -21.58
C ASN A 455 -15.29 15.86 -22.18
N PRO A 456 -16.42 15.17 -22.43
CA PRO A 456 -16.48 13.90 -23.16
C PRO A 456 -15.71 13.86 -24.49
N GLY A 457 -15.56 15.00 -25.17
CA GLY A 457 -14.79 15.11 -26.42
C GLY A 457 -13.27 15.01 -26.23
N CYS A 458 -12.76 15.00 -24.99
CA CYS A 458 -11.35 14.81 -24.67
C CYS A 458 -11.20 13.59 -23.76
N ALA A 459 -10.96 12.42 -24.36
CA ALA A 459 -10.90 11.13 -23.66
C ALA A 459 -9.53 10.43 -23.80
N ASN A 460 -8.45 11.16 -23.53
CA ASN A 460 -7.07 10.67 -23.55
C ASN A 460 -6.31 11.14 -22.30
N VAL A 461 -5.14 10.55 -22.05
CA VAL A 461 -4.09 11.13 -21.17
C VAL A 461 -3.85 12.60 -21.54
N GLY A 462 -3.68 13.45 -20.53
CA GLY A 462 -3.55 14.91 -20.67
C GLY A 462 -4.86 15.69 -20.75
N CYS A 463 -6.03 15.04 -20.87
CA CYS A 463 -7.32 15.74 -20.88
C CYS A 463 -7.74 16.23 -19.47
N PRO A 464 -8.40 17.39 -19.32
CA PRO A 464 -8.86 17.88 -18.02
C PRO A 464 -9.96 17.03 -17.38
N TYR A 465 -9.93 16.90 -16.05
CA TYR A 465 -10.94 16.22 -15.23
C TYR A 465 -11.56 17.13 -14.16
N THR A 466 -12.71 16.71 -13.62
CA THR A 466 -13.41 17.38 -12.50
C THR A 466 -13.43 16.56 -11.20
N GLY A 467 -12.94 15.32 -11.22
CA GLY A 467 -12.86 14.45 -10.05
C GLY A 467 -12.54 13.00 -10.40
N PRO A 468 -12.63 12.07 -9.45
CA PRO A 468 -12.56 10.63 -9.71
C PRO A 468 -13.65 10.16 -10.69
N SER A 469 -13.43 8.98 -11.28
CA SER A 469 -14.50 8.24 -11.97
C SER A 469 -15.58 7.77 -10.99
N ALA A 470 -16.78 7.47 -11.51
CA ALA A 470 -17.85 6.83 -10.76
C ALA A 470 -17.41 5.44 -10.25
N GLN A 471 -17.92 5.07 -9.06
CA GLN A 471 -17.59 3.80 -8.41
C GLN A 471 -18.14 2.57 -9.15
N GLY A 472 -17.45 1.44 -8.99
CA GLY A 472 -17.91 0.13 -9.45
C GLY A 472 -19.04 -0.43 -8.59
N THR A 473 -19.81 -1.37 -9.13
CA THR A 473 -20.94 -2.00 -8.42
C THR A 473 -20.48 -2.93 -7.29
N CYS A 474 -19.32 -3.56 -7.42
CA CYS A 474 -18.80 -4.53 -6.45
C CYS A 474 -17.62 -3.98 -5.64
N THR A 475 -16.76 -3.14 -6.24
CA THR A 475 -15.70 -2.43 -5.50
C THR A 475 -16.21 -1.27 -4.66
N ASP A 476 -17.31 -0.64 -5.09
CA ASP A 476 -18.02 0.46 -4.39
C ASP A 476 -17.14 1.69 -4.03
N SER A 477 -16.00 1.84 -4.71
CA SER A 477 -15.01 2.91 -4.48
C SER A 477 -14.88 3.83 -5.70
N ALA A 478 -14.97 5.15 -5.50
CA ALA A 478 -14.86 6.12 -6.58
C ALA A 478 -13.41 6.29 -7.04
N GLY A 479 -13.20 6.42 -8.36
CA GLY A 479 -11.87 6.56 -8.95
C GLY A 479 -11.14 5.24 -9.21
N VAL A 480 -11.75 4.10 -8.85
CA VAL A 480 -11.22 2.74 -9.03
C VAL A 480 -12.29 1.85 -9.65
N LEU A 481 -11.89 0.92 -10.51
CA LEU A 481 -12.70 -0.25 -10.90
C LEU A 481 -11.81 -1.49 -10.87
N SER A 482 -12.33 -2.64 -10.42
CA SER A 482 -11.60 -3.91 -10.57
C SER A 482 -11.42 -4.27 -12.05
N LEU A 483 -10.42 -5.09 -12.38
CA LEU A 483 -10.26 -5.62 -13.74
C LEU A 483 -11.55 -6.33 -14.18
N ARG A 484 -12.21 -7.04 -13.28
CA ARG A 484 -13.52 -7.65 -13.54
C ARG A 484 -14.60 -6.64 -13.91
N GLU A 485 -14.71 -5.53 -13.18
CA GLU A 485 -15.69 -4.47 -13.48
C GLU A 485 -15.38 -3.75 -14.80
N ILE A 486 -14.10 -3.68 -15.18
CA ILE A 486 -13.65 -3.11 -16.46
C ILE A 486 -14.02 -4.04 -17.62
N GLU A 487 -13.77 -5.35 -17.51
CA GLU A 487 -14.26 -6.36 -18.48
C GLU A 487 -15.77 -6.26 -18.70
N VAL A 488 -16.53 -6.24 -17.61
CA VAL A 488 -18.00 -6.14 -17.63
C VAL A 488 -18.45 -4.82 -18.25
N THR A 489 -17.78 -3.71 -17.94
CA THR A 489 -18.05 -2.38 -18.52
C THR A 489 -17.79 -2.35 -20.03
N ILE A 490 -16.70 -2.96 -20.49
CA ILE A 490 -16.35 -3.09 -21.91
C ILE A 490 -17.45 -3.88 -22.64
N GLN A 491 -17.83 -5.05 -22.12
CA GLN A 491 -18.83 -5.93 -22.72
C GLN A 491 -20.23 -5.27 -22.76
N GLN A 492 -20.70 -4.72 -21.64
CA GLN A 492 -22.04 -4.12 -21.53
C GLN A 492 -22.22 -2.87 -22.40
N LYS A 493 -21.15 -2.10 -22.66
CA LYS A 493 -21.21 -0.83 -23.40
C LYS A 493 -20.64 -0.93 -24.82
N GLY A 494 -20.11 -2.09 -25.23
CA GLY A 494 -19.50 -2.30 -26.54
C GLY A 494 -18.25 -1.45 -26.78
N LEU A 495 -17.44 -1.24 -25.73
CA LEU A 495 -16.25 -0.38 -25.83
C LEU A 495 -15.11 -1.08 -26.58
N VAL A 496 -14.26 -0.29 -27.23
CA VAL A 496 -12.99 -0.75 -27.80
C VAL A 496 -11.85 -0.15 -26.98
N PRO A 497 -11.11 -0.95 -26.20
CA PRO A 497 -9.93 -0.48 -25.48
C PRO A 497 -8.86 0.07 -26.42
N LYS A 498 -8.26 1.20 -26.05
CA LYS A 498 -7.11 1.79 -26.74
C LYS A 498 -5.85 1.48 -25.95
N LEU A 499 -4.92 0.73 -26.56
CA LEU A 499 -3.55 0.57 -26.05
C LEU A 499 -2.78 1.89 -26.22
N LEU A 500 -2.09 2.30 -25.16
CA LEU A 500 -1.04 3.32 -25.19
C LEU A 500 0.29 2.54 -25.17
N SER A 501 0.91 2.39 -26.34
CA SER A 501 2.08 1.53 -26.55
C SER A 501 3.25 1.89 -25.65
N ASP A 502 3.51 3.19 -25.54
CA ASP A 502 4.75 3.74 -24.97
C ASP A 502 4.69 3.74 -23.43
N GLU A 503 3.47 3.82 -22.88
CA GLU A 503 3.16 3.69 -21.44
C GLU A 503 2.92 2.23 -21.03
N MET A 504 2.75 1.31 -21.99
CA MET A 504 2.32 -0.09 -21.78
C MET A 504 1.06 -0.24 -20.92
N ILE A 505 0.02 0.57 -21.20
CA ILE A 505 -1.27 0.55 -20.49
C ILE A 505 -2.43 0.65 -21.47
N LYS A 506 -3.63 0.21 -21.10
CA LYS A 506 -4.86 0.43 -21.89
C LYS A 506 -5.74 1.48 -21.23
N GLN A 507 -6.49 2.19 -22.06
CA GLN A 507 -7.55 3.09 -21.61
C GLN A 507 -8.89 2.79 -22.29
N ILE A 508 -9.98 2.98 -21.52
CA ILE A 508 -11.36 2.99 -22.00
C ILE A 508 -12.04 4.28 -21.55
N SER A 509 -13.12 4.67 -22.25
CA SER A 509 -13.96 5.80 -21.85
C SER A 509 -15.42 5.59 -22.27
N TRP A 510 -16.34 6.17 -21.52
CA TRP A 510 -17.78 6.17 -21.84
C TRP A 510 -18.46 7.40 -21.22
N GLY A 511 -19.23 8.16 -22.02
CA GLY A 511 -19.78 9.44 -21.56
C GLY A 511 -18.67 10.40 -21.12
N ASN A 512 -18.68 10.82 -19.85
CA ASN A 512 -17.60 11.62 -19.25
C ASN A 512 -16.65 10.80 -18.36
N GLN A 513 -16.62 9.47 -18.47
CA GLN A 513 -15.78 8.60 -17.65
C GLN A 513 -14.56 8.11 -18.43
N TRP A 514 -13.40 8.03 -17.79
CA TRP A 514 -12.16 7.45 -18.32
C TRP A 514 -11.52 6.54 -17.27
N ILE A 515 -10.98 5.39 -17.69
CA ILE A 515 -10.21 4.45 -16.85
C ILE A 515 -8.95 4.04 -17.60
N GLY A 516 -7.81 4.09 -16.92
CA GLY A 516 -6.52 3.53 -17.33
C GLY A 516 -6.21 2.27 -16.52
N TYR A 517 -5.89 1.16 -17.18
CA TYR A 517 -5.85 -0.16 -16.58
C TYR A 517 -4.91 -1.13 -17.29
N ASP A 518 -4.59 -2.23 -16.61
CA ASP A 518 -3.82 -3.35 -17.15
C ASP A 518 -4.70 -4.58 -17.43
N ASP A 519 -4.44 -5.28 -18.54
CA ASP A 519 -5.04 -6.58 -18.85
C ASP A 519 -4.01 -7.53 -19.48
N ALA A 520 -4.43 -8.71 -19.93
CA ALA A 520 -3.54 -9.75 -20.46
C ALA A 520 -2.53 -9.25 -21.52
N ASP A 521 -2.88 -8.26 -22.36
CA ASP A 521 -1.93 -7.75 -23.36
C ASP A 521 -0.84 -6.88 -22.71
N THR A 522 -1.23 -5.97 -21.81
CA THR A 522 -0.29 -5.03 -21.17
C THR A 522 0.53 -5.72 -20.09
N ILE A 523 -0.03 -6.72 -19.39
CA ILE A 523 0.68 -7.61 -18.47
C ILE A 523 1.76 -8.38 -19.22
N ASN A 524 1.49 -8.86 -20.44
CA ASN A 524 2.50 -9.51 -21.27
C ASN A 524 3.60 -8.53 -21.74
N LEU A 525 3.24 -7.28 -22.11
CA LEU A 525 4.24 -6.25 -22.42
C LEU A 525 5.14 -5.94 -21.21
N LYS A 526 4.54 -5.71 -20.04
CA LYS A 526 5.24 -5.43 -18.78
C LYS A 526 6.06 -6.62 -18.27
N ALA A 527 5.61 -7.86 -18.49
CA ALA A 527 6.40 -9.06 -18.19
C ALA A 527 7.68 -9.12 -19.02
N ASN A 528 7.59 -8.87 -20.34
CA ASN A 528 8.76 -8.81 -21.23
C ASN A 528 9.68 -7.63 -20.89
N TRP A 529 9.13 -6.50 -20.45
CA TRP A 529 9.92 -5.36 -19.94
C TRP A 529 10.65 -5.72 -18.64
N ALA A 530 10.00 -6.39 -17.70
CA ALA A 530 10.59 -6.84 -16.44
C ALA A 530 11.70 -7.89 -16.66
N ASP A 531 11.55 -8.77 -17.65
CA ASP A 531 12.62 -9.68 -18.10
C ASP A 531 13.85 -8.91 -18.59
N GLN A 532 13.65 -7.86 -19.40
CA GLN A 532 14.73 -7.01 -19.91
C GLN A 532 15.46 -6.23 -18.81
N HIS A 533 14.81 -5.99 -17.66
CA HIS A 533 15.39 -5.32 -16.50
C HIS A 533 15.77 -6.29 -15.36
N CYS A 534 15.97 -7.57 -15.67
CA CYS A 534 16.49 -8.60 -14.76
C CYS A 534 15.65 -8.86 -13.49
N PHE A 535 14.36 -8.49 -13.46
CA PHE A 535 13.48 -8.76 -12.32
C PHE A 535 13.37 -10.27 -12.08
N GLY A 536 13.28 -10.71 -10.82
CA GLY A 536 13.17 -12.13 -10.47
C GLY A 536 11.73 -12.67 -10.41
N GLY A 537 10.74 -11.84 -10.75
CA GLY A 537 9.33 -12.20 -10.71
C GLY A 537 8.38 -11.04 -10.99
N MET A 538 7.09 -11.32 -10.81
CA MET A 538 5.99 -10.36 -10.86
C MET A 538 5.11 -10.52 -9.62
N VAL A 539 4.50 -9.43 -9.17
CA VAL A 539 3.56 -9.40 -8.05
C VAL A 539 2.24 -8.71 -8.46
N PHE A 540 1.11 -9.29 -8.05
CA PHE A 540 -0.22 -8.91 -8.49
C PHE A 540 -1.09 -8.45 -7.32
N TRP A 541 -1.60 -7.22 -7.40
CA TRP A 541 -2.58 -6.67 -6.46
C TRP A 541 -3.94 -6.47 -7.17
N SER A 542 -4.96 -7.29 -6.91
CA SER A 542 -5.00 -8.49 -6.08
C SER A 542 -5.86 -9.56 -6.75
N LEU A 543 -5.67 -10.82 -6.37
CA LEU A 543 -6.30 -12.00 -7.00
C LEU A 543 -7.84 -11.98 -6.93
N ASP A 544 -8.40 -11.27 -5.95
CA ASP A 544 -9.84 -11.07 -5.74
C ASP A 544 -10.44 -9.91 -6.57
N LEU A 545 -9.64 -9.17 -7.35
CA LEU A 545 -10.11 -8.14 -8.29
C LEU A 545 -10.25 -8.66 -9.74
N THR A 546 -10.02 -9.95 -9.92
CA THR A 546 -10.18 -10.71 -11.18
C THR A 546 -11.05 -11.95 -10.94
N GLY A 547 -11.58 -12.54 -12.01
CA GLY A 547 -12.51 -13.66 -11.93
C GLY A 547 -13.93 -13.27 -11.49
N VAL A 548 -14.83 -14.25 -11.49
CA VAL A 548 -16.29 -14.02 -11.33
C VAL A 548 -16.72 -14.06 -9.86
N GLY A 549 -16.18 -14.98 -9.06
CA GLY A 549 -16.60 -15.20 -7.67
C GLY A 549 -18.12 -15.46 -7.56
N THR A 550 -18.78 -14.76 -6.65
CA THR A 550 -20.26 -14.75 -6.53
C THR A 550 -21.00 -14.05 -7.69
N GLY A 551 -20.31 -13.59 -8.73
CA GLY A 551 -20.90 -12.90 -9.87
C GLY A 551 -21.10 -11.39 -9.66
N ASP A 552 -21.33 -10.70 -10.77
CA ASP A 552 -21.21 -9.23 -10.90
C ASP A 552 -22.49 -8.47 -10.49
N SER A 553 -23.38 -9.08 -9.71
CA SER A 553 -24.67 -8.52 -9.30
C SER A 553 -24.85 -8.63 -7.78
N PRO A 554 -25.38 -7.59 -7.09
CA PRO A 554 -25.54 -7.59 -5.64
C PRO A 554 -26.23 -8.84 -5.09
N ILE A 555 -25.57 -9.51 -4.15
CA ILE A 555 -26.06 -10.73 -3.49
C ILE A 555 -27.18 -10.31 -2.53
N VAL A 556 -28.37 -10.86 -2.72
CA VAL A 556 -29.54 -10.56 -1.88
C VAL A 556 -29.82 -11.71 -0.90
N PRO A 557 -30.50 -11.47 0.23
CA PRO A 557 -30.94 -12.55 1.12
C PRO A 557 -31.80 -13.59 0.40
N THR A 558 -31.71 -14.84 0.87
CA THR A 558 -32.58 -15.93 0.39
C THR A 558 -34.05 -15.73 0.83
N PRO A 559 -35.03 -16.03 -0.05
CA PRO A 559 -36.44 -16.09 0.31
C PRO A 559 -36.91 -17.52 0.66
N ASP A 560 -36.13 -18.55 0.33
CA ASP A 560 -36.57 -19.96 0.21
C ASP A 560 -35.61 -20.98 0.83
N ASN A 561 -34.68 -20.50 1.67
CA ASN A 561 -33.54 -21.20 2.25
C ASN A 561 -32.43 -21.62 1.27
N THR A 562 -32.60 -21.49 -0.05
CA THR A 562 -31.51 -21.79 -0.98
C THR A 562 -30.47 -20.67 -1.02
N CYS A 563 -29.19 -21.02 -1.12
CA CYS A 563 -28.09 -20.09 -1.36
C CYS A 563 -27.34 -20.43 -2.65
N SER A 564 -26.86 -19.39 -3.32
CA SER A 564 -26.19 -19.44 -4.63
C SER A 564 -25.41 -18.15 -4.84
N SER A 565 -24.72 -18.00 -5.98
CA SER A 565 -24.01 -16.77 -6.37
C SER A 565 -24.81 -15.47 -6.09
N THR A 566 -26.12 -15.46 -6.34
CA THR A 566 -26.99 -14.28 -6.12
C THR A 566 -27.79 -14.33 -4.81
N ARG A 567 -27.70 -15.40 -4.01
CA ARG A 567 -28.51 -15.63 -2.79
C ARG A 567 -27.65 -15.97 -1.58
N SER A 568 -27.67 -15.08 -0.59
CA SER A 568 -26.93 -15.24 0.67
C SER A 568 -27.81 -15.74 1.82
N CYS A 569 -27.20 -16.50 2.74
CA CYS A 569 -27.78 -16.83 4.03
C CYS A 569 -27.54 -15.74 5.10
N VAL A 570 -26.71 -14.72 4.84
CA VAL A 570 -26.51 -13.61 5.77
C VAL A 570 -27.86 -12.94 6.04
N SER A 571 -28.20 -12.82 7.33
CA SER A 571 -29.50 -12.33 7.82
C SER A 571 -30.74 -13.16 7.40
N SER A 572 -30.55 -14.40 6.93
CA SER A 572 -31.64 -15.34 6.63
C SER A 572 -32.32 -15.85 7.90
N SER A 573 -33.66 -15.98 7.86
CA SER A 573 -34.46 -16.60 8.93
C SER A 573 -34.22 -18.10 9.10
N PHE A 574 -33.60 -18.75 8.11
CA PHE A 574 -33.27 -20.17 8.15
C PHE A 574 -31.93 -20.45 8.85
N GLY A 575 -31.11 -19.42 9.04
CA GLY A 575 -29.78 -19.49 9.65
C GLY A 575 -28.72 -18.78 8.80
N PRO A 576 -27.63 -18.28 9.42
CA PRO A 576 -26.68 -17.39 8.77
C PRO A 576 -25.74 -18.08 7.77
N CYS A 577 -25.67 -19.42 7.78
CA CYS A 577 -24.65 -20.17 7.08
C CYS A 577 -25.16 -20.86 5.80
N CYS A 578 -24.44 -20.67 4.70
CA CYS A 578 -24.65 -21.38 3.43
C CYS A 578 -23.80 -22.65 3.39
N SER A 579 -24.45 -23.82 3.48
CA SER A 579 -23.75 -25.12 3.37
C SER A 579 -23.16 -25.34 1.98
N ALA A 580 -22.20 -26.26 1.87
CA ALA A 580 -21.62 -26.72 0.60
C ALA A 580 -22.66 -27.33 -0.39
N HIS A 581 -23.90 -27.57 0.04
CA HIS A 581 -25.00 -28.07 -0.79
C HIS A 581 -26.01 -27.00 -1.23
N GLY A 582 -25.78 -25.71 -0.91
CA GLY A 582 -26.64 -24.62 -1.33
C GLY A 582 -27.88 -24.40 -0.46
N PHE A 583 -27.86 -24.81 0.80
CA PHE A 583 -28.95 -24.61 1.77
C PHE A 583 -28.50 -23.79 2.99
N CYS A 584 -29.40 -22.97 3.51
CA CYS A 584 -29.17 -22.09 4.66
C CYS A 584 -29.55 -22.75 5.98
N GLY A 585 -28.63 -22.70 6.95
CA GLY A 585 -28.84 -23.26 8.29
C GLY A 585 -27.95 -22.62 9.35
N SER A 586 -28.03 -23.17 10.56
CA SER A 586 -27.25 -22.73 11.73
C SER A 586 -26.77 -23.88 12.62
N ASP A 587 -26.86 -25.12 12.14
CA ASP A 587 -26.48 -26.32 12.89
C ASP A 587 -25.02 -26.73 12.66
N ALA A 588 -24.57 -27.73 13.42
CA ALA A 588 -23.21 -28.27 13.33
C ALA A 588 -22.91 -28.96 11.98
N ALA A 589 -23.92 -29.38 11.20
CA ALA A 589 -23.68 -29.94 9.87
C ALA A 589 -23.36 -28.82 8.87
N HIS A 590 -24.15 -27.74 8.85
CA HIS A 590 -23.90 -26.53 8.05
C HIS A 590 -22.54 -25.87 8.39
N CYS A 591 -22.12 -25.96 9.65
CA CYS A 591 -20.82 -25.46 10.12
C CYS A 591 -19.70 -26.52 10.21
N SER A 592 -19.91 -27.74 9.71
CA SER A 592 -18.88 -28.80 9.70
C SER A 592 -17.77 -28.55 8.68
N VAL A 593 -16.60 -29.16 8.83
CA VAL A 593 -15.50 -29.02 7.86
C VAL A 593 -15.88 -29.58 6.46
N ASN A 594 -16.74 -30.60 6.39
CA ASN A 594 -17.05 -31.30 5.14
C ASN A 594 -18.21 -30.67 4.35
N ASN A 595 -19.23 -30.15 5.05
CA ASN A 595 -20.42 -29.55 4.42
C ASN A 595 -20.47 -28.02 4.61
N GLY A 596 -19.31 -27.44 4.92
CA GLY A 596 -19.17 -26.20 5.68
C GLY A 596 -19.62 -24.92 5.00
N CYS A 597 -19.50 -23.85 5.77
CA CYS A 597 -19.94 -22.53 5.35
C CYS A 597 -19.17 -22.01 4.14
N GLN A 598 -19.88 -21.78 3.04
CA GLN A 598 -19.41 -20.98 1.93
C GLN A 598 -19.26 -19.54 2.42
N VAL A 599 -18.02 -19.16 2.78
CA VAL A 599 -17.67 -17.88 3.42
C VAL A 599 -18.00 -16.63 2.58
N THR A 600 -18.20 -16.81 1.28
CA THR A 600 -18.73 -15.82 0.33
C THR A 600 -20.23 -15.56 0.50
N LEU A 601 -21.00 -16.57 0.92
CA LEU A 601 -22.47 -16.60 0.92
C LEU A 601 -23.12 -16.71 2.31
N GLY A 602 -22.38 -17.03 3.37
CA GLY A 602 -22.88 -17.11 4.73
C GLY A 602 -21.78 -17.13 5.79
N THR A 603 -22.17 -17.06 7.07
CA THR A 603 -21.24 -17.08 8.20
C THR A 603 -21.62 -18.12 9.25
N CYS A 604 -20.62 -18.81 9.80
CA CYS A 604 -20.77 -19.58 11.03
C CYS A 604 -20.36 -18.72 12.23
N ASN A 605 -21.35 -18.22 12.96
CA ASN A 605 -21.13 -17.63 14.28
C ASN A 605 -20.86 -18.74 15.30
N THR A 606 -19.67 -19.37 15.25
CA THR A 606 -19.17 -20.28 16.30
C THR A 606 -18.79 -19.46 17.54
N GLY A 607 -19.81 -18.93 18.21
CA GLY A 607 -19.70 -18.35 19.53
C GLY A 607 -19.36 -19.45 20.53
N LYS A 608 -18.05 -19.71 20.67
CA LYS A 608 -17.41 -20.89 21.27
C LYS A 608 -17.35 -22.11 20.34
N HIS A 609 -16.45 -23.03 20.66
CA HIS A 609 -16.24 -24.35 20.04
C HIS A 609 -15.70 -24.36 18.59
N VAL A 610 -14.55 -23.72 18.38
CA VAL A 610 -13.56 -24.21 17.38
C VAL A 610 -12.43 -24.88 18.16
N LEU A 611 -12.50 -26.20 18.29
CA LEU A 611 -11.50 -27.02 18.99
C LEU A 611 -10.41 -27.46 18.01
N ALA A 612 -9.21 -26.89 18.14
CA ALA A 612 -8.05 -27.32 17.37
C ALA A 612 -7.35 -28.50 18.08
N VAL A 613 -7.49 -29.71 17.54
CA VAL A 613 -6.80 -30.90 18.05
C VAL A 613 -5.38 -30.96 17.50
N GLY A 614 -4.42 -30.42 18.26
CA GLY A 614 -3.00 -30.62 18.00
C GLY A 614 -2.57 -32.02 18.44
N MET A 615 -2.21 -32.89 17.50
CA MET A 615 -1.74 -34.25 17.78
C MET A 615 -0.25 -34.38 17.41
N GLU A 616 0.61 -34.45 18.42
CA GLU A 616 2.06 -34.59 18.24
C GLU A 616 2.49 -36.05 18.41
N ILE A 617 3.14 -36.61 17.38
CA ILE A 617 3.65 -37.99 17.39
C ILE A 617 5.15 -37.96 17.64
N VAL A 618 5.57 -38.19 18.88
CA VAL A 618 6.99 -38.28 19.24
C VAL A 618 7.44 -39.75 19.21
N VAL A 619 8.12 -40.14 18.13
CA VAL A 619 8.74 -41.47 18.02
C VAL A 619 10.07 -41.47 18.77
N GLN A 620 10.12 -42.13 19.93
CA GLN A 620 11.37 -42.26 20.69
C GLN A 620 12.21 -43.46 20.20
N PRO A 621 13.56 -43.44 20.34
CA PRO A 621 14.44 -44.42 19.69
C PRO A 621 14.37 -45.87 20.20
N MET A 622 13.48 -46.20 21.15
CA MET A 622 13.39 -47.52 21.77
C MET A 622 11.94 -47.98 21.97
N GLY A 623 11.33 -48.50 20.89
CA GLY A 623 10.20 -49.44 20.95
C GLY A 623 8.82 -48.93 21.41
N GLY A 624 8.69 -47.70 21.90
CA GLY A 624 7.43 -47.12 22.37
C GLY A 624 6.94 -45.96 21.50
N VAL A 625 5.65 -45.97 21.15
CA VAL A 625 4.94 -44.81 20.58
C VAL A 625 4.23 -44.09 21.72
N ALA A 626 4.64 -42.86 22.01
CA ALA A 626 3.93 -41.98 22.93
C ALA A 626 3.07 -40.99 22.12
N VAL A 627 1.75 -40.97 22.37
CA VAL A 627 0.82 -40.02 21.75
C VAL A 627 0.49 -38.93 22.76
N GLY A 628 0.98 -37.72 22.52
CA GLY A 628 0.61 -36.54 23.30
C GLY A 628 -0.66 -35.91 22.74
N ILE A 629 -1.74 -35.87 23.53
CA ILE A 629 -2.97 -35.13 23.19
C ILE A 629 -3.17 -34.05 24.25
N ASN A 630 -2.94 -32.78 23.88
CA ASN A 630 -3.32 -31.65 24.71
C ASN A 630 -4.80 -31.33 24.48
N ILE A 631 -5.64 -31.63 25.47
CA ILE A 631 -7.08 -31.36 25.44
C ILE A 631 -7.39 -30.17 26.35
N VAL A 632 -8.00 -29.13 25.79
CA VAL A 632 -8.52 -27.98 26.54
C VAL A 632 -10.04 -27.97 26.39
N GLU A 633 -10.73 -28.40 27.46
CA GLU A 633 -12.19 -28.55 27.60
C GLU A 633 -12.92 -29.29 26.44
N LEU A 634 -13.14 -30.59 26.66
CA LEU A 634 -14.12 -31.42 25.94
C LEU A 634 -14.98 -32.17 26.96
N ASP A 635 -16.22 -32.52 26.58
CA ASP A 635 -16.92 -33.59 27.28
C ASP A 635 -16.15 -34.90 27.03
N VAL A 636 -15.87 -35.63 28.12
CA VAL A 636 -14.98 -36.79 28.11
C VAL A 636 -15.53 -37.91 27.23
N ARG A 637 -16.85 -37.96 27.02
CA ARG A 637 -17.53 -39.04 26.29
C ARG A 637 -17.24 -39.05 24.79
N ASP A 638 -17.51 -37.94 24.11
CA ASP A 638 -17.40 -37.84 22.64
C ASP A 638 -15.94 -38.00 22.18
N CYS A 639 -15.00 -37.51 22.99
CA CYS A 639 -13.57 -37.68 22.76
C CYS A 639 -13.12 -39.15 22.91
N LEU A 640 -13.77 -39.93 23.78
CA LEU A 640 -13.49 -41.36 23.93
C LEU A 640 -13.94 -42.14 22.69
N GLU A 641 -15.16 -41.90 22.22
CA GLU A 641 -15.75 -42.64 21.09
C GLU A 641 -14.94 -42.43 19.80
N PHE A 642 -14.51 -41.18 19.50
CA PHE A 642 -13.65 -40.89 18.34
C PHE A 642 -12.24 -41.53 18.45
N VAL A 643 -11.64 -41.55 19.63
CA VAL A 643 -10.33 -42.18 19.85
C VAL A 643 -10.42 -43.70 19.71
N VAL A 644 -11.45 -44.34 20.26
CA VAL A 644 -11.70 -45.77 20.11
C VAL A 644 -11.92 -46.14 18.64
N GLU A 645 -12.73 -45.38 17.90
CA GLU A 645 -12.95 -45.60 16.46
C GLU A 645 -11.63 -45.56 15.67
N LYS A 646 -10.75 -44.59 15.97
CA LYS A 646 -9.45 -44.44 15.29
C LYS A 646 -8.41 -45.50 15.67
N ILE A 647 -8.49 -46.07 16.87
CA ILE A 647 -7.60 -47.16 17.32
C ILE A 647 -8.05 -48.50 16.73
N SER A 648 -9.34 -48.84 16.82
CA SER A 648 -9.87 -50.09 16.24
C SER A 648 -9.64 -50.18 14.72
N ASN A 649 -9.81 -49.07 13.98
CA ASN A 649 -9.53 -49.01 12.54
C ASN A 649 -8.03 -49.13 12.17
N LYS A 650 -7.12 -49.25 13.14
CA LYS A 650 -5.69 -49.53 12.91
C LYS A 650 -5.21 -50.89 13.43
N GLY A 651 -6.11 -51.73 13.97
CA GLY A 651 -5.76 -53.09 14.41
C GLY A 651 -4.78 -53.16 15.57
N LEU A 652 -4.73 -52.12 16.42
CA LEU A 652 -3.94 -52.09 17.64
C LEU A 652 -4.84 -52.49 18.82
N GLU A 653 -4.80 -53.77 19.20
CA GLU A 653 -5.40 -54.25 20.45
C GLU A 653 -4.38 -54.14 21.58
N GLY A 654 -4.63 -53.24 22.55
CA GLY A 654 -3.77 -52.95 23.70
C GLY A 654 -4.30 -51.81 24.55
#